data_AF-A0A916QYG8-F1
#
_entry.id   AF-A0A916QYG8-F1
#
_cell.length_a   1.000
_cell.length_b   1.000
_cell.length_c   1.000
_cell.angle_alpha   90.00
_cell.angle_beta   90.00
_cell.angle_gamma   90.00
#
_symmetry.space_group_name_H-M   'P 1'
#
loop_
_entity.id
_entity.type
_entity.pdbx_description
1 polymer ?
#
loop_
_entity_poly.entity_id
_entity_poly.type
_entity_poly.pdbx_seq_one_letter_code
_entity_poly.pdbx_strand_id
1 'polypeptide(L)'
;MEPIKLQILHAADQEAGISAIEDAVNFSAVINALEDDFANTLKLSSGDIYIPGPFFNASDGIYDEPGIGDILINNALGFQAVAVGNHELDQGTGTFGNLIASNSEIVGPGIDDDGYQGTQFPYLSSNIDFTTDDNLAEFVVPDGGEPQPNTISGSVVIEVGGEEIGIVGATTPSLPVISSTGDLVVSPSDSDDIAALAEIIQETVDELTATGINKVILLSHMQQISIEEELAELLTDVDVIMAGGSNTLLAAEDDPLRDGDTRGGSYPLEFTSASDEPVLVINTDGNYKYVGRLIADFDENGIITSFDEDLSGVYATDDEGVDRVYGEDVDPEDVADPTVVAVTNAINDNISARDGNILGSTEVFLNGTRGDVRTQETNLGNLTADANLFIAKEYDSDVVVSIKNGGGIRDNIGQSFIPAGGTSDDLVQLPPAGNSFAGKEEGQISQLDIENTLRFNNGLTLLTVTAEELKQIIEHGVAATTDGATPGQFPQVGGLTFSYDATQQAIEFDDTGLVTDGERVRSLAVLDENGAIDDVVVENGSLVGDPDREIRLVTLSFLVDQGGDGYPFQLFGENQVNLVNESLPSGATNNANFTDNGSEQDALAEYLSDNFPANGNPSFSDADTPPEEDERIRRVLFVKGTNGDDTLAGGETDDTVIGGFGNDFLYGKDGDDILEGRPGFDRLFGGSGNDTLNGGIGRDRLNSGPGDDIMTGGASIDRFIFNTNQAYDQDDLGEDRITDFDIERDIILINRRTFTAIDSGDSFEDVFATVTSNNDAATEDAVIVYNTNNGNLFYNQNGSDAGLGSGGLFVTLDNAPVLDADNFSFVG
;
A
#
# COMPACT_ATOMS: atom_id res chain seq x y z
N MET A 1 9.73 28.70 -47.75
CA MET A 1 9.66 29.41 -46.46
C MET A 1 11.08 29.78 -46.07
N GLU A 2 11.31 30.81 -45.27
CA GLU A 2 12.68 31.12 -44.81
C GLU A 2 13.04 30.14 -43.67
N PRO A 3 14.31 29.72 -43.54
CA PRO A 3 14.74 28.89 -42.40
C PRO A 3 14.31 29.51 -41.07
N ILE A 4 13.71 28.71 -40.19
CA ILE A 4 13.27 29.15 -38.87
C ILE A 4 14.20 28.58 -37.80
N LYS A 5 14.62 29.46 -36.88
CA LYS A 5 15.21 29.05 -35.60
C LYS A 5 14.10 29.06 -34.56
N LEU A 6 13.88 27.91 -33.93
CA LEU A 6 12.81 27.65 -32.97
C LEU A 6 13.42 27.38 -31.59
N GLN A 7 12.95 28.10 -30.57
CA GLN A 7 13.22 27.78 -29.17
C GLN A 7 12.06 26.97 -28.61
N ILE A 8 12.36 25.87 -27.94
CA ILE A 8 11.40 25.08 -27.17
C ILE A 8 11.86 25.10 -25.73
N LEU A 9 11.08 25.74 -24.86
CA LEU A 9 11.19 25.63 -23.42
C LEU A 9 10.22 24.55 -22.96
N HIS A 10 10.69 23.61 -22.14
CA HIS A 10 9.89 22.46 -21.79
C HIS A 10 10.09 21.93 -20.38
N ALA A 11 9.12 21.14 -19.95
CA ALA A 11 9.10 20.39 -18.71
C ALA A 11 8.53 19.00 -18.95
N ALA A 12 8.94 18.08 -18.09
CA ALA A 12 8.33 16.77 -17.90
C ALA A 12 8.10 16.57 -16.40
N ASP A 13 7.11 15.74 -16.05
CA ASP A 13 6.97 15.14 -14.73
C ASP A 13 6.96 16.17 -13.59
N GLN A 14 6.20 17.25 -13.73
CA GLN A 14 6.23 18.33 -12.73
C GLN A 14 5.76 17.86 -11.35
N GLU A 15 4.84 16.89 -11.27
CA GLU A 15 4.55 16.05 -10.08
C GLU A 15 4.65 16.80 -8.75
N ALA A 16 3.99 17.96 -8.62
CA ALA A 16 4.28 18.91 -7.56
C ALA A 16 4.31 18.27 -6.15
N GLY A 17 5.51 18.14 -5.59
CA GLY A 17 5.73 17.75 -4.19
C GLY A 17 5.85 18.97 -3.27
N ILE A 18 6.22 18.75 -2.01
CA ILE A 18 6.48 19.85 -1.06
C ILE A 18 7.59 20.80 -1.57
N SER A 19 8.60 20.27 -2.26
CA SER A 19 9.67 21.08 -2.85
C SER A 19 9.18 22.06 -3.93
N ALA A 20 8.03 21.81 -4.56
CA ALA A 20 7.45 22.69 -5.57
C ALA A 20 7.07 24.07 -5.01
N ILE A 21 6.96 24.22 -3.67
CA ILE A 21 6.79 25.53 -3.02
C ILE A 21 7.90 26.51 -3.43
N GLU A 22 9.13 26.02 -3.51
CA GLU A 22 10.32 26.80 -3.92
C GLU A 22 10.61 26.58 -5.41
N ASP A 23 10.63 25.31 -5.85
CA ASP A 23 11.07 24.94 -7.19
C ASP A 23 10.16 25.53 -8.29
N ALA A 24 8.85 25.64 -8.08
CA ALA A 24 7.95 26.23 -9.08
C ALA A 24 8.18 27.75 -9.25
N VAL A 25 8.51 28.46 -8.16
CA VAL A 25 8.85 29.89 -8.20
C VAL A 25 10.13 30.10 -9.01
N ASN A 26 11.17 29.32 -8.69
CA ASN A 26 12.45 29.40 -9.39
C ASN A 26 12.32 28.95 -10.85
N PHE A 27 11.52 27.93 -11.13
CA PHE A 27 11.20 27.48 -12.49
C PHE A 27 10.53 28.59 -13.29
N SER A 28 9.57 29.31 -12.70
CA SER A 28 8.95 30.48 -13.31
C SER A 28 9.96 31.60 -13.58
N ALA A 29 10.84 31.89 -12.63
CA ALA A 29 11.91 32.87 -12.80
C ALA A 29 12.86 32.52 -13.96
N VAL A 30 13.23 31.25 -14.09
CA VAL A 30 14.07 30.75 -15.18
C VAL A 30 13.35 30.83 -16.54
N ILE A 31 12.08 30.40 -16.63
CA ILE A 31 11.31 30.57 -17.88
C ILE A 31 11.24 32.04 -18.31
N ASN A 32 10.93 32.95 -17.37
CA ASN A 32 10.84 34.39 -17.66
C ASN A 32 12.16 34.96 -18.19
N ALA A 33 13.31 34.48 -17.68
CA ALA A 33 14.62 34.91 -18.16
C ALA A 33 14.91 34.43 -19.59
N LEU A 34 14.45 33.22 -19.95
CA LEU A 34 14.79 32.56 -21.20
C LEU A 34 13.80 32.83 -22.34
N GLU A 35 12.52 33.10 -22.04
CA GLU A 35 11.48 33.19 -23.07
C GLU A 35 11.68 34.37 -24.03
N ASP A 36 12.27 35.47 -23.54
CA ASP A 36 12.55 36.70 -24.29
C ASP A 36 13.81 36.62 -25.17
N ASP A 37 14.63 35.57 -25.05
CA ASP A 37 15.86 35.41 -25.84
C ASP A 37 15.56 35.25 -27.34
N PHE A 38 14.43 34.62 -27.68
CA PHE A 38 14.02 34.33 -29.05
C PHE A 38 12.55 34.69 -29.28
N ALA A 39 12.27 35.35 -30.42
CA ALA A 39 10.90 35.69 -30.79
C ALA A 39 10.02 34.47 -31.15
N ASN A 40 10.66 33.34 -31.46
CA ASN A 40 10.01 32.10 -31.87
C ASN A 40 10.14 31.07 -30.74
N THR A 41 9.50 31.32 -29.61
CA THR A 41 9.54 30.44 -28.43
C THR A 41 8.24 29.67 -28.29
N LEU A 42 8.36 28.35 -28.11
CA LEU A 42 7.30 27.45 -27.66
C LEU A 42 7.51 27.08 -26.19
N LYS A 43 6.42 26.97 -25.44
CA LYS A 43 6.38 26.43 -24.08
C LYS A 43 5.46 25.22 -24.04
N LEU A 44 6.00 24.03 -23.79
CA LEU A 44 5.27 22.76 -23.84
C LEU A 44 5.61 21.89 -22.61
N SER A 45 4.70 21.01 -22.21
CA SER A 45 4.96 20.01 -21.15
C SER A 45 4.53 18.62 -21.61
N SER A 46 5.30 17.60 -21.24
CA SER A 46 5.00 16.20 -21.52
C SER A 46 4.10 15.51 -20.49
N GLY A 47 3.36 16.27 -19.66
CA GLY A 47 2.34 15.70 -18.75
C GLY A 47 2.85 15.45 -17.33
N ASP A 48 2.00 14.82 -16.51
CA ASP A 48 2.15 14.71 -15.05
C ASP A 48 2.43 16.08 -14.42
N ILE A 49 1.58 17.06 -14.78
CA ILE A 49 1.73 18.43 -14.28
C ILE A 49 1.30 18.58 -12.81
N TYR A 50 0.72 17.53 -12.25
CA TYR A 50 0.42 17.33 -10.83
C TYR A 50 0.48 15.86 -10.47
N ILE A 51 0.62 15.57 -9.17
CA ILE A 51 0.45 14.24 -8.59
C ILE A 51 -0.37 14.35 -7.31
N PRO A 52 -1.33 13.44 -7.05
CA PRO A 52 -2.04 13.45 -5.78
C PRO A 52 -1.08 13.29 -4.60
N GLY A 53 -1.08 14.28 -3.71
CA GLY A 53 -0.13 14.36 -2.61
C GLY A 53 -0.35 15.63 -1.79
N PRO A 54 0.54 15.93 -0.83
CA PRO A 54 0.38 17.09 0.05
C PRO A 54 0.17 18.42 -0.68
N PHE A 55 0.89 18.67 -1.77
CA PHE A 55 0.75 19.90 -2.56
C PHE A 55 -0.60 19.98 -3.27
N PHE A 56 -0.94 18.95 -4.05
CA PHE A 56 -2.23 18.82 -4.75
C PHE A 56 -3.41 18.92 -3.78
N ASN A 57 -3.37 18.21 -2.65
CA ASN A 57 -4.43 18.18 -1.65
C ASN A 57 -4.57 19.50 -0.88
N ALA A 58 -3.48 20.27 -0.72
CA ALA A 58 -3.55 21.56 -0.04
C ALA A 58 -4.43 22.57 -0.80
N SER A 59 -4.57 22.41 -2.11
CA SER A 59 -5.49 23.21 -2.93
C SER A 59 -6.94 23.12 -2.44
N ASP A 60 -7.39 21.98 -1.91
CA ASP A 60 -8.76 21.80 -1.40
C ASP A 60 -9.07 22.80 -0.27
N GLY A 61 -8.15 22.96 0.68
CA GLY A 61 -8.30 23.92 1.78
C GLY A 61 -8.15 25.40 1.37
N ILE A 62 -7.87 25.69 0.10
CA ILE A 62 -7.66 27.05 -0.43
C ILE A 62 -8.76 27.40 -1.45
N TYR A 63 -9.13 26.44 -2.29
CA TYR A 63 -9.97 26.62 -3.48
C TYR A 63 -11.23 25.73 -3.46
N ASP A 64 -11.47 24.95 -2.40
CA ASP A 64 -12.55 23.96 -2.27
C ASP A 64 -12.51 22.85 -3.35
N GLU A 65 -11.36 22.67 -4.01
CA GLU A 65 -11.10 21.58 -4.96
C GLU A 65 -9.57 21.31 -4.98
N PRO A 66 -9.12 20.04 -4.91
CA PRO A 66 -7.70 19.72 -4.98
C PRO A 66 -7.15 19.93 -6.39
N GLY A 67 -5.84 20.19 -6.51
CA GLY A 67 -5.16 20.38 -7.81
C GLY A 67 -5.33 21.73 -8.51
N ILE A 68 -6.22 22.62 -8.03
CA ILE A 68 -6.41 23.94 -8.63
C ILE A 68 -5.11 24.76 -8.64
N GLY A 69 -4.31 24.67 -7.57
CA GLY A 69 -3.02 25.34 -7.49
C GLY A 69 -2.06 24.92 -8.59
N ASP A 70 -1.98 23.63 -8.89
CA ASP A 70 -1.16 23.07 -9.96
C ASP A 70 -1.56 23.63 -11.33
N ILE A 71 -2.86 23.68 -11.63
CA ILE A 71 -3.34 24.25 -12.90
C ILE A 71 -3.05 25.75 -12.98
N LEU A 72 -3.24 26.50 -11.89
CA LEU A 72 -2.92 27.94 -11.86
C LEU A 72 -1.43 28.21 -12.11
N ILE A 73 -0.54 27.41 -11.53
CA ILE A 73 0.91 27.50 -11.76
C ILE A 73 1.20 27.24 -13.24
N ASN A 74 0.70 26.15 -13.81
CA ASN A 74 0.96 25.79 -15.20
C ASN A 74 0.33 26.77 -16.21
N ASN A 75 -0.83 27.35 -15.89
CA ASN A 75 -1.43 28.45 -16.64
C ASN A 75 -0.52 29.69 -16.64
N ALA A 76 0.05 30.04 -15.48
CA ALA A 76 0.93 31.19 -15.32
C ALA A 76 2.30 31.00 -15.99
N LEU A 77 2.83 29.77 -16.00
CA LEU A 77 4.02 29.42 -16.78
C LEU A 77 3.78 29.57 -18.29
N GLY A 78 2.52 29.53 -18.72
CA GLY A 78 2.10 29.79 -20.10
C GLY A 78 2.39 28.63 -21.04
N PHE A 79 2.28 27.39 -20.55
CA PHE A 79 2.32 26.21 -21.42
C PHE A 79 1.21 26.31 -22.47
N GLN A 80 1.53 25.95 -23.72
CA GLN A 80 0.63 26.11 -24.86
C GLN A 80 -0.08 24.81 -25.23
N ALA A 81 0.47 23.68 -24.79
CA ALA A 81 -0.12 22.35 -24.87
C ALA A 81 0.60 21.44 -23.85
N VAL A 82 -0.14 20.48 -23.31
CA VAL A 82 0.33 19.53 -22.30
C VAL A 82 -0.08 18.13 -22.72
N ALA A 83 0.82 17.14 -22.70
CA ALA A 83 0.41 15.74 -22.89
C ALA A 83 -0.37 15.22 -21.68
N VAL A 84 -1.28 14.27 -21.88
CA VAL A 84 -1.86 13.54 -20.75
C VAL A 84 -0.82 12.54 -20.25
N GLY A 85 -0.36 12.69 -19.02
CA GLY A 85 0.40 11.71 -18.27
C GLY A 85 -0.51 10.77 -17.47
N ASN A 86 0.08 9.91 -16.65
CA ASN A 86 -0.69 8.99 -15.81
C ASN A 86 -1.30 9.66 -14.59
N HIS A 87 -0.58 10.58 -13.94
CA HIS A 87 -1.02 11.18 -12.69
C HIS A 87 -2.19 12.14 -12.88
N GLU A 88 -2.43 12.63 -14.11
CA GLU A 88 -3.66 13.35 -14.47
C GLU A 88 -4.95 12.57 -14.16
N LEU A 89 -4.90 11.24 -14.15
CA LEU A 89 -6.09 10.38 -14.01
C LEU A 89 -6.15 9.64 -12.68
N ASP A 90 -5.22 9.88 -11.75
CA ASP A 90 -5.12 9.09 -10.51
C ASP A 90 -6.35 9.22 -9.61
N GLN A 91 -6.93 10.43 -9.53
CA GLN A 91 -8.18 10.69 -8.81
C GLN A 91 -9.43 10.37 -9.63
N GLY A 92 -9.27 9.84 -10.85
CA GLY A 92 -10.33 9.48 -11.77
C GLY A 92 -10.72 10.61 -12.73
N THR A 93 -11.49 10.25 -13.75
CA THR A 93 -11.87 11.14 -14.87
C THR A 93 -12.75 12.33 -14.44
N GLY A 94 -13.48 12.20 -13.32
CA GLY A 94 -14.28 13.30 -12.76
C GLY A 94 -13.43 14.45 -12.24
N THR A 95 -12.41 14.16 -11.42
CA THR A 95 -11.48 15.17 -10.90
C THR A 95 -10.66 15.79 -12.03
N PHE A 96 -10.22 14.98 -12.99
CA PHE A 96 -9.53 15.49 -14.18
C PHE A 96 -10.42 16.48 -14.96
N GLY A 97 -11.68 16.12 -15.19
CA GLY A 97 -12.66 17.00 -15.83
C GLY A 97 -12.92 18.30 -15.05
N ASN A 98 -12.99 18.25 -13.72
CA ASN A 98 -13.15 19.43 -12.87
C ASN A 98 -11.97 20.40 -13.02
N LEU A 99 -10.74 19.89 -13.10
CA LEU A 99 -9.54 20.70 -13.29
C LEU A 99 -9.48 21.35 -14.67
N ILE A 100 -9.98 20.67 -15.71
CA ILE A 100 -10.11 21.24 -17.06
C ILE A 100 -11.20 22.32 -17.10
N ALA A 101 -12.30 22.13 -16.39
CA ALA A 101 -13.45 23.03 -16.45
C ALA A 101 -13.21 24.37 -15.75
N SER A 102 -13.72 25.46 -16.35
CA SER A 102 -13.84 26.73 -15.64
C SER A 102 -14.92 26.67 -14.55
N ASN A 103 -14.65 27.28 -13.39
CA ASN A 103 -15.62 27.41 -12.31
C ASN A 103 -15.57 28.81 -11.67
N SER A 104 -16.60 29.62 -11.93
CA SER A 104 -16.69 30.99 -11.41
C SER A 104 -16.92 31.09 -9.89
N GLU A 105 -17.25 29.98 -9.23
CA GLU A 105 -17.45 29.94 -7.77
C GLU A 105 -16.13 29.75 -7.01
N ILE A 106 -15.12 29.18 -7.67
CA ILE A 106 -13.78 29.00 -7.11
C ILE A 106 -13.04 30.34 -7.16
N VAL A 107 -12.59 30.80 -5.99
CA VAL A 107 -11.84 32.04 -5.79
C VAL A 107 -10.69 31.78 -4.83
N GLY A 108 -9.62 32.57 -4.93
CA GLY A 108 -8.47 32.41 -4.04
C GLY A 108 -7.23 33.13 -4.57
N PRO A 109 -6.08 32.97 -3.90
CA PRO A 109 -4.80 33.46 -4.41
C PRO A 109 -4.54 32.98 -5.85
N GLY A 110 -4.00 33.85 -6.70
CA GLY A 110 -3.78 33.52 -8.12
C GLY A 110 -5.03 33.45 -9.00
N ILE A 111 -6.23 33.69 -8.46
CA ILE A 111 -7.49 33.74 -9.21
C ILE A 111 -7.99 35.20 -9.28
N ASP A 112 -8.24 35.67 -10.50
CA ASP A 112 -8.82 36.99 -10.75
C ASP A 112 -10.33 37.06 -10.41
N ASP A 113 -10.92 38.25 -10.49
CA ASP A 113 -12.34 38.53 -10.15
C ASP A 113 -13.39 37.68 -10.92
N ASP A 114 -12.99 37.02 -12.01
CA ASP A 114 -13.85 36.19 -12.86
C ASP A 114 -13.91 34.70 -12.43
N GLY A 115 -13.19 34.33 -11.36
CA GLY A 115 -13.12 32.98 -10.80
C GLY A 115 -12.16 32.05 -11.56
N TYR A 116 -12.11 30.77 -11.18
CA TYR A 116 -11.24 29.78 -11.84
C TYR A 116 -11.61 29.60 -13.32
N GLN A 117 -10.66 29.81 -14.22
CA GLN A 117 -10.89 29.79 -15.67
C GLN A 117 -10.68 28.42 -16.32
N GLY A 118 -10.32 27.39 -15.54
CA GLY A 118 -9.90 26.09 -16.06
C GLY A 118 -8.50 26.12 -16.65
N THR A 119 -8.12 25.09 -17.39
CA THR A 119 -6.82 25.03 -18.07
C THR A 119 -6.76 26.06 -19.20
N GLN A 120 -5.67 26.82 -19.29
CA GLN A 120 -5.41 27.75 -20.39
C GLN A 120 -4.68 27.09 -21.57
N PHE A 121 -4.56 25.77 -21.52
CA PHE A 121 -3.95 24.90 -22.52
C PHE A 121 -4.86 23.69 -22.80
N PRO A 122 -4.74 23.08 -23.99
CA PRO A 122 -5.33 21.79 -24.27
C PRO A 122 -4.47 20.65 -23.68
N TYR A 123 -5.13 19.60 -23.22
CA TYR A 123 -4.49 18.31 -22.97
C TYR A 123 -4.45 17.48 -24.25
N LEU A 124 -3.33 16.80 -24.50
CA LEU A 124 -3.09 16.07 -25.74
C LEU A 124 -2.85 14.58 -25.52
N SER A 125 -3.57 13.73 -26.26
CA SER A 125 -3.24 12.32 -26.43
C SER A 125 -3.95 11.74 -27.66
N SER A 126 -3.19 11.24 -28.63
CA SER A 126 -3.70 10.66 -29.88
C SER A 126 -4.14 9.20 -29.74
N ASN A 127 -3.68 8.52 -28.68
CA ASN A 127 -3.90 7.10 -28.48
C ASN A 127 -4.85 6.77 -27.31
N ILE A 128 -5.61 7.78 -26.84
CA ILE A 128 -6.71 7.63 -25.88
C ILE A 128 -8.00 8.14 -26.52
N ASP A 129 -9.05 7.31 -26.51
CA ASP A 129 -10.41 7.74 -26.84
C ASP A 129 -11.11 8.30 -25.59
N PHE A 130 -11.23 9.62 -25.54
CA PHE A 130 -11.91 10.35 -24.46
C PHE A 130 -13.43 10.45 -24.65
N THR A 131 -13.94 10.09 -25.84
CA THR A 131 -15.37 10.28 -26.17
C THR A 131 -16.29 9.26 -25.51
N THR A 132 -15.72 8.21 -24.92
CA THR A 132 -16.42 7.13 -24.23
C THR A 132 -16.70 7.42 -22.76
N ASP A 133 -16.02 8.40 -22.16
CA ASP A 133 -16.14 8.74 -20.74
C ASP A 133 -17.05 9.95 -20.52
N ASP A 134 -18.07 9.80 -19.67
CA ASP A 134 -19.11 10.80 -19.44
C ASP A 134 -18.56 12.12 -18.82
N ASN A 135 -17.42 12.07 -18.11
CA ASN A 135 -16.82 13.26 -17.49
C ASN A 135 -15.95 14.05 -18.46
N LEU A 136 -15.42 13.41 -19.51
CA LEU A 136 -14.40 14.01 -20.38
C LEU A 136 -14.89 14.26 -21.81
N ALA A 137 -15.94 13.57 -22.25
CA ALA A 137 -16.45 13.66 -23.61
C ALA A 137 -16.85 15.09 -24.04
N GLU A 138 -17.21 15.98 -23.09
CA GLU A 138 -17.57 17.37 -23.40
C GLU A 138 -16.38 18.27 -23.74
N PHE A 139 -15.16 17.91 -23.30
CA PHE A 139 -13.94 18.68 -23.55
C PHE A 139 -13.27 18.30 -24.87
N VAL A 140 -13.68 17.20 -25.50
CA VAL A 140 -13.05 16.69 -26.72
C VAL A 140 -13.35 17.59 -27.91
N VAL A 141 -12.29 18.08 -28.56
CA VAL A 141 -12.35 18.88 -29.79
C VAL A 141 -11.62 18.18 -30.94
N PRO A 142 -11.90 18.53 -32.21
CA PRO A 142 -11.21 17.93 -33.35
C PRO A 142 -9.71 18.26 -33.37
N ASP A 143 -8.93 17.28 -33.81
CA ASP A 143 -7.48 17.39 -34.00
C ASP A 143 -7.08 18.42 -35.05
N GLY A 144 -5.85 18.93 -34.93
CA GLY A 144 -5.24 19.88 -35.87
C GLY A 144 -5.82 21.30 -35.80
N GLY A 145 -6.55 21.65 -34.74
CA GLY A 145 -7.02 23.01 -34.47
C GLY A 145 -5.96 23.88 -33.77
N GLU A 146 -6.23 25.19 -33.63
CA GLU A 146 -5.43 26.05 -32.74
C GLU A 146 -5.66 25.65 -31.27
N PRO A 147 -4.65 25.72 -30.38
CA PRO A 147 -4.83 25.43 -28.95
C PRO A 147 -5.99 26.22 -28.35
N GLN A 148 -6.88 25.53 -27.63
CA GLN A 148 -8.01 26.14 -26.93
C GLN A 148 -7.93 25.83 -25.43
N PRO A 149 -8.23 26.80 -24.55
CA PRO A 149 -8.43 26.54 -23.13
C PRO A 149 -9.52 25.48 -22.91
N ASN A 150 -9.42 24.71 -21.82
CA ASN A 150 -10.44 23.78 -21.35
C ASN A 150 -10.81 22.69 -22.40
N THR A 151 -9.82 22.16 -23.13
CA THR A 151 -10.07 21.15 -24.18
C THR A 151 -9.12 19.96 -24.15
N ILE A 152 -9.55 18.86 -24.76
CA ILE A 152 -8.77 17.64 -25.01
C ILE A 152 -8.77 17.35 -26.51
N SER A 153 -7.62 16.99 -27.09
CA SER A 153 -7.49 16.59 -28.50
C SER A 153 -6.29 15.66 -28.72
N GLY A 154 -6.19 14.96 -29.86
CA GLY A 154 -4.98 14.23 -30.23
C GLY A 154 -3.84 15.13 -30.69
N SER A 155 -4.17 16.29 -31.29
CA SER A 155 -3.17 17.26 -31.77
C SER A 155 -3.71 18.68 -31.94
N VAL A 156 -2.79 19.65 -31.93
CA VAL A 156 -3.04 21.07 -32.20
C VAL A 156 -1.97 21.68 -33.12
N VAL A 157 -2.23 22.88 -33.63
CA VAL A 157 -1.33 23.63 -34.51
C VAL A 157 -1.04 24.99 -33.91
N ILE A 158 0.24 25.28 -33.67
CA ILE A 158 0.70 26.55 -33.08
C ILE A 158 1.42 27.38 -34.15
N GLU A 159 0.98 28.62 -34.34
CA GLU A 159 1.69 29.59 -35.19
C GLU A 159 2.82 30.25 -34.41
N VAL A 160 4.07 30.08 -34.87
CA VAL A 160 5.26 30.72 -34.30
C VAL A 160 6.10 31.34 -35.40
N GLY A 161 6.39 32.63 -35.29
CA GLY A 161 7.21 33.33 -36.28
C GLY A 161 6.59 33.39 -37.69
N GLY A 162 5.28 33.15 -37.82
CA GLY A 162 4.57 33.04 -39.10
C GLY A 162 4.65 31.66 -39.77
N GLU A 163 5.14 30.64 -39.06
CA GLU A 163 5.16 29.24 -39.47
C GLU A 163 4.20 28.42 -38.58
N GLU A 164 3.54 27.41 -39.15
CA GLU A 164 2.66 26.50 -38.42
C GLU A 164 3.45 25.27 -37.95
N ILE A 165 3.33 24.93 -36.66
CA ILE A 165 3.99 23.79 -36.02
C ILE A 165 2.90 22.87 -35.47
N GLY A 166 2.91 21.61 -35.89
CA GLY A 166 2.01 20.59 -35.37
C GLY A 166 2.51 20.04 -34.04
N ILE A 167 1.63 19.94 -33.05
CA ILE A 167 1.91 19.34 -31.75
C ILE A 167 0.98 18.14 -31.58
N VAL A 168 1.55 16.95 -31.44
CA VAL A 168 0.82 15.68 -31.25
C VAL A 168 1.04 15.19 -29.83
N GLY A 169 0.00 14.69 -29.16
CA GLY A 169 0.14 14.05 -27.85
C GLY A 169 0.16 12.54 -27.95
N ALA A 170 0.84 11.87 -27.03
CA ALA A 170 0.74 10.42 -26.82
C ALA A 170 0.99 10.06 -25.35
N THR A 171 0.28 9.04 -24.87
CA THR A 171 0.34 8.58 -23.48
C THR A 171 0.66 7.09 -23.43
N THR A 172 1.32 6.64 -22.38
CA THR A 172 1.68 5.23 -22.20
C THR A 172 0.47 4.29 -22.37
N PRO A 173 0.57 3.24 -23.21
CA PRO A 173 -0.48 2.22 -23.32
C PRO A 173 -0.72 1.43 -22.02
N SER A 174 0.23 1.48 -21.09
CA SER A 174 0.12 0.88 -19.75
C SER A 174 -0.82 1.65 -18.81
N LEU A 175 -1.34 2.81 -19.23
CA LEU A 175 -2.15 3.69 -18.40
C LEU A 175 -3.29 2.97 -17.63
N PRO A 176 -4.06 2.02 -18.20
CA PRO A 176 -5.13 1.32 -17.47
C PRO A 176 -4.67 0.48 -16.27
N VAL A 177 -3.38 0.15 -16.18
CA VAL A 177 -2.82 -0.61 -15.04
C VAL A 177 -2.12 0.27 -14.01
N ILE A 178 -1.83 1.52 -14.33
CA ILE A 178 -1.11 2.46 -13.44
C ILE A 178 -1.96 3.64 -12.96
N SER A 179 -3.14 3.89 -13.54
CA SER A 179 -4.02 5.00 -13.14
C SER A 179 -5.51 4.65 -13.24
N SER A 180 -6.38 5.57 -12.81
CA SER A 180 -7.84 5.38 -12.73
C SER A 180 -8.55 5.86 -14.01
N THR A 181 -8.45 5.08 -15.09
CA THR A 181 -8.87 5.51 -16.44
C THR A 181 -10.38 5.58 -16.71
N GLY A 182 -11.24 5.18 -15.78
CA GLY A 182 -12.70 5.20 -16.00
C GLY A 182 -13.11 4.41 -17.26
N ASP A 183 -13.97 5.01 -18.10
CA ASP A 183 -14.47 4.40 -19.34
C ASP A 183 -13.61 4.75 -20.58
N LEU A 184 -12.41 5.32 -20.38
CA LEU A 184 -11.48 5.64 -21.46
C LEU A 184 -10.97 4.38 -22.17
N VAL A 185 -10.79 4.47 -23.49
CA VAL A 185 -10.16 3.40 -24.28
C VAL A 185 -8.74 3.80 -24.66
N VAL A 186 -7.75 3.11 -24.09
CA VAL A 186 -6.33 3.32 -24.38
C VAL A 186 -5.86 2.33 -25.44
N SER A 187 -5.12 2.82 -26.44
CA SER A 187 -4.59 2.03 -27.56
C SER A 187 -3.06 2.17 -27.69
N PRO A 188 -2.35 1.15 -28.17
CA PRO A 188 -2.80 -0.23 -28.38
C PRO A 188 -3.13 -0.92 -27.04
N SER A 189 -3.92 -2.00 -27.09
CA SER A 189 -4.27 -2.75 -25.88
C SER A 189 -3.11 -3.60 -25.33
N ASP A 190 -2.13 -3.92 -26.18
CA ASP A 190 -0.89 -4.59 -25.78
C ASP A 190 0.17 -3.53 -25.55
N SER A 191 0.53 -3.31 -24.28
CA SER A 191 1.42 -2.20 -23.90
C SER A 191 2.87 -2.38 -24.35
N ASP A 192 3.26 -3.61 -24.69
CA ASP A 192 4.61 -3.93 -25.17
C ASP A 192 4.73 -3.78 -26.70
N ASP A 193 3.63 -3.51 -27.42
CA ASP A 193 3.63 -3.38 -28.89
C ASP A 193 3.90 -1.92 -29.33
N ILE A 194 5.16 -1.51 -29.19
CA ILE A 194 5.61 -0.15 -29.56
C ILE A 194 5.42 0.13 -31.05
N ALA A 195 5.50 -0.89 -31.91
CA ALA A 195 5.22 -0.74 -33.34
C ALA A 195 3.76 -0.38 -33.61
N ALA A 196 2.81 -1.03 -32.92
CA ALA A 196 1.40 -0.67 -33.01
C ALA A 196 1.12 0.73 -32.44
N LEU A 197 1.79 1.13 -31.36
CA LEU A 197 1.71 2.50 -30.84
C LEU A 197 2.20 3.52 -31.87
N ALA A 198 3.33 3.27 -32.52
CA ALA A 198 3.85 4.13 -33.58
C ALA A 198 2.87 4.25 -34.75
N GLU A 199 2.21 3.16 -35.17
CA GLU A 199 1.18 3.21 -36.22
C GLU A 199 0.00 4.12 -35.83
N ILE A 200 -0.46 4.07 -34.57
CA ILE A 200 -1.55 4.93 -34.08
C ILE A 200 -1.16 6.41 -34.06
N ILE A 201 0.03 6.73 -33.51
CA ILE A 201 0.54 8.11 -33.49
C ILE A 201 0.73 8.63 -34.92
N GLN A 202 1.25 7.80 -35.82
CA GLN A 202 1.50 8.17 -37.21
C GLN A 202 0.22 8.56 -37.96
N GLU A 203 -0.95 7.99 -37.63
CA GLU A 203 -2.23 8.41 -38.24
C GLU A 203 -2.50 9.90 -37.97
N THR A 204 -2.24 10.38 -36.75
CA THR A 204 -2.44 11.80 -36.39
C THR A 204 -1.39 12.70 -37.06
N VAL A 205 -0.13 12.24 -37.13
CA VAL A 205 0.96 12.95 -37.83
C VAL A 205 0.64 13.09 -39.32
N ASP A 206 0.19 12.01 -39.97
CA ASP A 206 -0.18 12.00 -41.39
C ASP A 206 -1.35 12.95 -41.69
N GLU A 207 -2.33 13.03 -40.78
CA GLU A 207 -3.45 13.96 -40.90
C GLU A 207 -3.00 15.43 -40.84
N LEU A 208 -2.10 15.76 -39.91
CA LEU A 208 -1.50 17.10 -39.83
C LEU A 208 -0.69 17.44 -41.08
N THR A 209 0.24 16.58 -41.49
CA THR A 209 1.15 16.85 -42.61
C THR A 209 0.41 16.92 -43.95
N ALA A 210 -0.72 16.20 -44.09
CA ALA A 210 -1.61 16.31 -45.25
C ALA A 210 -2.22 17.71 -45.43
N THR A 211 -2.26 18.54 -44.38
CA THR A 211 -2.72 19.94 -44.45
C THR A 211 -1.64 20.92 -44.92
N GLY A 212 -0.39 20.49 -45.00
CA GLY A 212 0.76 21.31 -45.39
C GLY A 212 1.68 21.71 -44.24
N ILE A 213 1.39 21.28 -43.02
CA ILE A 213 2.29 21.37 -41.86
C ILE A 213 3.49 20.46 -42.13
N ASN A 214 4.68 20.96 -41.81
CA ASN A 214 5.93 20.25 -42.08
C ASN A 214 6.92 20.29 -40.92
N LYS A 215 6.48 20.76 -39.76
CA LYS A 215 7.24 20.74 -38.51
C LYS A 215 6.35 20.11 -37.45
N VAL A 216 6.75 19.00 -36.86
CA VAL A 216 5.91 18.25 -35.91
C VAL A 216 6.72 17.92 -34.66
N ILE A 217 6.11 18.22 -33.50
CA ILE A 217 6.62 17.89 -32.18
C ILE A 217 5.65 16.88 -31.55
N LEU A 218 6.18 15.76 -31.07
CA LEU A 218 5.44 14.78 -30.28
C LEU A 218 5.67 15.06 -28.78
N LEU A 219 4.61 15.38 -28.04
CA LEU A 219 4.57 15.38 -26.58
C LEU A 219 4.18 13.96 -26.13
N SER A 220 5.14 13.25 -25.53
CA SER A 220 5.02 11.84 -25.20
C SER A 220 5.20 11.62 -23.71
N HIS A 221 4.37 10.76 -23.13
CA HIS A 221 4.46 10.38 -21.72
C HIS A 221 4.45 8.85 -21.57
N MET A 222 5.61 8.19 -21.71
CA MET A 222 5.68 6.71 -21.85
C MET A 222 6.17 5.96 -20.62
N GLN A 223 6.50 6.64 -19.51
CA GLN A 223 7.05 6.05 -18.28
C GLN A 223 8.50 5.51 -18.41
N GLN A 224 8.96 5.21 -19.63
CA GLN A 224 10.32 4.76 -19.91
C GLN A 224 10.84 5.40 -21.19
N ILE A 225 11.89 6.22 -21.08
CA ILE A 225 12.45 6.96 -22.22
C ILE A 225 12.84 6.07 -23.40
N SER A 226 13.17 4.79 -23.16
CA SER A 226 13.50 3.85 -24.22
C SER A 226 12.36 3.61 -25.22
N ILE A 227 11.10 3.85 -24.81
CA ILE A 227 9.95 3.78 -25.71
C ILE A 227 10.00 4.96 -26.68
N GLU A 228 10.24 6.19 -26.19
CA GLU A 228 10.43 7.36 -27.05
C GLU A 228 11.64 7.24 -27.97
N GLU A 229 12.74 6.64 -27.50
CA GLU A 229 13.91 6.32 -28.35
C GLU A 229 13.53 5.39 -29.51
N GLU A 230 12.71 4.36 -29.25
CA GLU A 230 12.22 3.46 -30.29
C GLU A 230 11.21 4.14 -31.23
N LEU A 231 10.30 4.97 -30.70
CA LEU A 231 9.37 5.78 -31.49
C LEU A 231 10.11 6.72 -32.45
N ALA A 232 11.24 7.31 -32.03
CA ALA A 232 12.05 8.19 -32.86
C ALA A 232 12.59 7.49 -34.13
N GLU A 233 12.84 6.18 -34.08
CA GLU A 233 13.28 5.39 -35.24
C GLU A 233 12.12 4.87 -36.10
N LEU A 234 10.90 4.77 -35.53
CA LEU A 234 9.73 4.19 -36.19
C LEU A 234 8.85 5.21 -36.91
N LEU A 235 8.72 6.43 -36.36
CA LEU A 235 7.86 7.48 -36.90
C LEU A 235 8.52 8.16 -38.13
N THR A 236 7.69 8.76 -38.98
CA THR A 236 8.10 9.65 -40.08
C THR A 236 7.46 11.03 -39.92
N ASP A 237 8.13 12.07 -40.41
CA ASP A 237 7.67 13.47 -40.34
C ASP A 237 7.50 14.03 -38.91
N VAL A 238 8.08 13.38 -37.89
CA VAL A 238 8.22 13.89 -36.51
C VAL A 238 9.65 14.38 -36.31
N ASP A 239 9.82 15.64 -35.93
CA ASP A 239 11.13 16.28 -35.82
C ASP A 239 11.71 16.23 -34.39
N VAL A 240 10.84 16.41 -33.40
CA VAL A 240 11.20 16.43 -31.98
C VAL A 240 10.24 15.57 -31.19
N ILE A 241 10.77 14.71 -30.32
CA ILE A 241 9.99 13.99 -29.31
C ILE A 241 10.38 14.55 -27.94
N MET A 242 9.40 15.08 -27.23
CA MET A 242 9.51 15.47 -25.84
C MET A 242 8.99 14.33 -24.98
N ALA A 243 9.93 13.59 -24.37
CA ALA A 243 9.60 12.44 -23.52
C ALA A 243 9.09 12.89 -22.14
N GLY A 244 8.52 11.94 -21.41
CA GLY A 244 7.94 12.15 -20.08
C GLY A 244 7.62 10.82 -19.39
N GLY A 245 7.43 10.87 -18.09
CA GLY A 245 7.10 9.75 -17.20
C GLY A 245 8.30 9.00 -16.65
N SER A 246 9.49 9.22 -17.21
CA SER A 246 10.70 8.47 -16.84
C SER A 246 11.63 9.21 -15.89
N ASN A 247 11.36 10.50 -15.59
CA ASN A 247 12.22 11.37 -14.78
C ASN A 247 13.70 11.39 -15.25
N THR A 248 13.93 11.14 -16.55
CA THR A 248 15.29 10.97 -17.08
C THR A 248 15.92 12.32 -17.39
N LEU A 249 16.86 12.75 -16.53
CA LEU A 249 17.64 13.96 -16.73
C LEU A 249 18.62 13.85 -17.91
N LEU A 250 18.20 14.32 -19.09
CA LEU A 250 19.09 14.56 -20.22
C LEU A 250 19.77 15.92 -20.04
N ALA A 251 21.10 15.99 -20.14
CA ALA A 251 21.84 17.26 -20.00
C ALA A 251 23.06 17.35 -20.95
N ALA A 252 23.51 18.55 -21.31
CA ALA A 252 24.72 18.84 -22.09
C ALA A 252 25.99 18.79 -21.20
N GLU A 253 27.17 18.39 -21.70
CA GLU A 253 28.37 17.98 -20.89
C GLU A 253 28.75 18.98 -19.78
N ASP A 254 28.53 20.26 -20.03
CA ASP A 254 28.85 21.39 -19.19
C ASP A 254 27.67 22.03 -18.47
N ASP A 255 26.45 21.51 -18.64
CA ASP A 255 25.27 21.93 -17.87
C ASP A 255 25.53 21.75 -16.37
N PRO A 256 25.43 22.82 -15.56
CA PRO A 256 25.57 22.68 -14.13
C PRO A 256 24.27 22.16 -13.54
N LEU A 257 24.36 20.98 -12.92
CA LEU A 257 23.25 20.27 -12.28
C LEU A 257 23.11 20.68 -10.82
N ARG A 258 21.92 20.45 -10.25
CA ARG A 258 21.66 20.57 -8.82
C ARG A 258 22.51 19.56 -8.03
N ASP A 259 22.80 19.90 -6.78
CA ASP A 259 23.62 19.06 -5.90
C ASP A 259 22.99 17.67 -5.71
N GLY A 260 23.75 16.62 -6.07
CA GLY A 260 23.34 15.23 -5.92
C GLY A 260 22.74 14.61 -7.19
N ASP A 261 22.34 15.43 -8.16
CA ASP A 261 21.75 14.94 -9.40
C ASP A 261 22.82 14.33 -10.33
N THR A 262 22.39 13.32 -11.08
CA THR A 262 23.22 12.66 -12.09
C THR A 262 22.53 12.61 -13.42
N ARG A 263 23.32 12.76 -14.48
CA ARG A 263 22.83 12.72 -15.85
C ARG A 263 22.43 11.31 -16.29
N GLY A 264 21.24 11.19 -16.85
CA GLY A 264 20.72 9.98 -17.49
C GLY A 264 21.17 9.81 -18.95
N GLY A 265 21.40 10.90 -19.68
CA GLY A 265 21.85 10.89 -21.07
C GLY A 265 22.27 12.26 -21.60
N SER A 266 22.74 12.33 -22.85
CA SER A 266 23.05 13.63 -23.48
C SER A 266 21.79 14.39 -23.85
N TYR A 267 21.85 15.71 -23.84
CA TYR A 267 20.78 16.57 -24.32
C TYR A 267 21.20 17.29 -25.61
N PRO A 268 20.38 17.25 -26.69
CA PRO A 268 19.34 16.26 -26.93
C PRO A 268 19.94 14.86 -27.19
N LEU A 269 19.11 13.83 -27.26
CA LEU A 269 19.46 12.58 -27.93
C LEU A 269 19.17 12.72 -29.43
N GLU A 270 20.05 12.18 -30.28
CA GLU A 270 19.95 12.29 -31.73
C GLU A 270 19.64 10.93 -32.36
N PHE A 271 18.56 10.86 -33.14
CA PHE A 271 18.09 9.66 -33.83
C PHE A 271 17.91 9.90 -35.33
N THR A 272 17.61 8.83 -36.07
CA THR A 272 17.25 8.88 -37.48
C THR A 272 15.92 8.17 -37.68
N SER A 273 14.95 8.89 -38.23
CA SER A 273 13.59 8.42 -38.46
C SER A 273 13.51 7.29 -39.47
N ALA A 274 12.31 6.69 -39.61
CA ALA A 274 12.03 5.72 -40.66
C ALA A 274 12.13 6.32 -42.09
N SER A 275 12.09 7.65 -42.22
CA SER A 275 12.27 8.41 -43.47
C SER A 275 13.73 8.82 -43.76
N ASP A 276 14.70 8.41 -42.92
CA ASP A 276 16.12 8.81 -43.01
C ASP A 276 16.33 10.31 -42.73
N GLU A 277 15.52 10.87 -41.82
CA GLU A 277 15.55 12.27 -41.37
C GLU A 277 15.99 12.37 -39.90
N PRO A 278 16.64 13.47 -39.48
CA PRO A 278 17.07 13.66 -38.10
C PRO A 278 15.89 13.89 -37.16
N VAL A 279 15.89 13.20 -36.01
CA VAL A 279 14.92 13.37 -34.92
C VAL A 279 15.66 13.65 -33.62
N LEU A 280 15.19 14.64 -32.86
CA LEU A 280 15.75 14.97 -31.55
C LEU A 280 14.80 14.49 -30.43
N VAL A 281 15.32 13.76 -29.45
CA VAL A 281 14.57 13.40 -28.23
C VAL A 281 15.09 14.26 -27.08
N ILE A 282 14.17 14.92 -26.36
CA ILE A 282 14.45 15.81 -25.23
C ILE A 282 13.63 15.38 -24.02
N ASN A 283 14.19 15.55 -22.82
CA ASN A 283 13.52 15.29 -21.55
C ASN A 283 14.20 16.09 -20.42
N THR A 284 13.52 16.27 -19.30
CA THR A 284 14.06 16.80 -18.05
C THR A 284 13.82 15.81 -16.91
N ASP A 285 14.45 16.06 -15.76
CA ASP A 285 13.97 15.47 -14.50
C ASP A 285 12.65 16.14 -14.08
N GLY A 286 11.92 15.51 -13.18
CA GLY A 286 10.63 15.99 -12.71
C GLY A 286 10.69 17.06 -11.61
N ASN A 287 9.58 17.28 -10.92
CA ASN A 287 9.44 18.12 -9.72
C ASN A 287 9.90 19.58 -9.91
N TYR A 288 9.69 20.16 -11.10
CA TYR A 288 10.13 21.52 -11.46
C TYR A 288 11.64 21.75 -11.32
N LYS A 289 12.48 20.71 -11.23
CA LYS A 289 13.92 20.85 -10.94
C LYS A 289 14.73 21.50 -12.06
N TYR A 290 14.26 21.39 -13.30
CA TYR A 290 14.95 21.89 -14.49
C TYR A 290 13.98 22.42 -15.53
N VAL A 291 14.30 23.57 -16.11
CA VAL A 291 13.72 24.00 -17.39
C VAL A 291 14.57 23.42 -18.52
N GLY A 292 13.97 22.62 -19.40
CA GLY A 292 14.62 22.14 -20.61
C GLY A 292 14.57 23.20 -21.71
N ARG A 293 15.66 23.38 -22.47
CA ARG A 293 15.74 24.34 -23.56
C ARG A 293 16.36 23.71 -24.80
N LEU A 294 15.64 23.69 -25.91
CA LEU A 294 16.17 23.31 -27.22
C LEU A 294 16.09 24.49 -28.18
N ILE A 295 17.18 24.80 -28.89
CA ILE A 295 17.19 25.79 -29.97
C ILE A 295 17.59 25.10 -31.27
N ALA A 296 16.60 24.79 -32.11
CA ALA A 296 16.78 24.04 -33.36
C ALA A 296 16.61 24.93 -34.60
N ASP A 297 17.44 24.68 -35.62
CA ASP A 297 17.38 25.30 -36.94
C ASP A 297 16.70 24.36 -37.95
N PHE A 298 15.60 24.81 -38.53
CA PHE A 298 14.83 24.08 -39.54
C PHE A 298 15.06 24.64 -40.95
N ASP A 299 15.11 23.76 -41.95
CA ASP A 299 15.15 24.16 -43.35
C ASP A 299 13.77 24.52 -43.92
N GLU A 300 13.72 24.83 -45.23
CA GLU A 300 12.46 25.21 -45.90
C GLU A 300 11.44 24.07 -46.04
N ASN A 301 11.88 22.82 -45.87
CA ASN A 301 11.04 21.63 -45.87
C ASN A 301 10.60 21.25 -44.44
N GLY A 302 11.10 21.95 -43.42
CA GLY A 302 10.79 21.68 -42.03
C GLY A 302 11.66 20.60 -41.39
N ILE A 303 12.79 20.26 -42.00
CA ILE A 303 13.73 19.27 -41.46
C ILE A 303 14.77 19.97 -40.58
N ILE A 304 15.11 19.37 -39.43
CA ILE A 304 16.18 19.86 -38.55
C ILE A 304 17.54 19.79 -39.26
N THR A 305 18.30 20.88 -39.21
CA THR A 305 19.65 20.98 -39.82
C THR A 305 20.78 21.10 -38.81
N SER A 306 20.49 21.67 -37.64
CA SER A 306 21.40 21.80 -36.49
C SER A 306 20.61 22.25 -35.25
N PHE A 307 21.22 22.17 -34.08
CA PHE A 307 20.78 22.86 -32.87
C PHE A 307 21.94 23.67 -32.26
N ASP A 308 21.63 24.61 -31.37
CA ASP A 308 22.63 25.44 -30.69
C ASP A 308 23.18 24.71 -29.46
N GLU A 309 24.35 24.08 -29.60
CA GLU A 309 25.00 23.29 -28.53
C GLU A 309 25.38 24.12 -27.29
N ASP A 310 25.59 25.43 -27.43
CA ASP A 310 26.01 26.30 -26.31
C ASP A 310 24.81 26.77 -25.46
N LEU A 311 23.61 26.76 -26.02
CA LEU A 311 22.40 27.27 -25.37
C LEU A 311 21.34 26.19 -25.10
N SER A 312 21.41 25.06 -25.81
CA SER A 312 20.48 23.94 -25.63
C SER A 312 20.98 23.01 -24.52
N GLY A 313 20.11 22.70 -23.57
CA GLY A 313 20.46 21.94 -22.36
C GLY A 313 19.39 22.08 -21.30
N VAL A 314 19.75 21.77 -20.06
CA VAL A 314 18.89 21.92 -18.88
C VAL A 314 19.36 23.06 -17.99
N TYR A 315 18.40 23.83 -17.49
CA TYR A 315 18.62 24.96 -16.61
C TYR A 315 18.06 24.62 -15.24
N ALA A 316 18.96 24.37 -14.29
CA ALA A 316 18.59 24.12 -12.90
C ALA A 316 17.75 25.28 -12.35
N THR A 317 16.73 24.96 -11.58
CA THR A 317 15.80 25.94 -10.99
C THR A 317 16.06 26.12 -9.50
N ASP A 318 17.30 25.97 -9.04
CA ASP A 318 17.69 26.38 -7.69
C ASP A 318 18.09 27.87 -7.69
N ASP A 319 18.33 28.44 -6.51
CA ASP A 319 18.76 29.85 -6.37
C ASP A 319 19.98 30.17 -7.27
N GLU A 320 20.96 29.26 -7.33
CA GLU A 320 22.16 29.44 -8.17
C GLU A 320 21.82 29.41 -9.67
N GLY A 321 20.87 28.57 -10.07
CA GLY A 321 20.35 28.49 -11.43
C GLY A 321 19.62 29.75 -11.86
N VAL A 322 18.80 30.34 -10.97
CA VAL A 322 18.14 31.64 -11.19
C VAL A 322 19.20 32.74 -11.35
N ASP A 323 20.14 32.86 -10.43
CA ASP A 323 21.24 33.84 -10.50
C ASP A 323 22.04 33.72 -11.81
N ARG A 324 22.21 32.49 -12.31
CA ARG A 324 22.96 32.21 -13.53
C ARG A 324 22.27 32.76 -14.78
N VAL A 325 20.96 32.61 -14.89
CA VAL A 325 20.21 33.12 -16.07
C VAL A 325 20.04 34.63 -16.05
N TYR A 326 19.96 35.26 -14.87
CA TYR A 326 19.92 36.72 -14.74
C TYR A 326 21.32 37.37 -14.75
N GLY A 327 22.37 36.60 -14.42
CA GLY A 327 23.76 37.06 -14.38
C GLY A 327 24.10 37.91 -13.14
N GLU A 328 23.21 37.96 -12.15
CA GLU A 328 23.37 38.62 -10.86
C GLU A 328 22.54 37.91 -9.78
N ASP A 329 22.80 38.23 -8.51
CA ASP A 329 22.04 37.74 -7.35
C ASP A 329 20.63 38.35 -7.36
N VAL A 330 19.62 37.53 -7.60
CA VAL A 330 18.22 37.93 -7.75
C VAL A 330 17.33 37.07 -6.85
N ASP A 331 16.43 37.71 -6.12
CA ASP A 331 15.37 37.01 -5.39
C ASP A 331 14.37 36.42 -6.41
N PRO A 332 14.20 35.08 -6.48
CA PRO A 332 13.31 34.47 -7.45
C PRO A 332 11.86 34.99 -7.37
N GLU A 333 11.36 35.34 -6.19
CA GLU A 333 10.01 35.88 -6.02
C GLU A 333 9.82 37.25 -6.70
N ASP A 334 10.90 38.04 -6.87
CA ASP A 334 10.86 39.35 -7.51
C ASP A 334 10.74 39.27 -9.05
N VAL A 335 11.09 38.12 -9.65
CA VAL A 335 11.19 37.92 -11.10
C VAL A 335 10.33 36.77 -11.65
N ALA A 336 9.80 35.91 -10.79
CA ALA A 336 8.80 34.90 -11.13
C ALA A 336 7.44 35.53 -11.48
N ASP A 337 6.55 34.75 -12.09
CA ASP A 337 5.17 35.19 -12.29
C ASP A 337 4.46 35.38 -10.93
N PRO A 338 3.82 36.54 -10.70
CA PRO A 338 3.15 36.82 -9.43
C PRO A 338 2.06 35.81 -9.05
N THR A 339 1.44 35.14 -10.02
CA THR A 339 0.45 34.08 -9.81
C THR A 339 1.10 32.86 -9.20
N VAL A 340 2.25 32.43 -9.75
CA VAL A 340 3.02 31.30 -9.23
C VAL A 340 3.41 31.59 -7.78
N VAL A 341 3.98 32.76 -7.50
CA VAL A 341 4.36 33.19 -6.15
C VAL A 341 3.16 33.23 -5.20
N ALA A 342 2.01 33.73 -5.65
CA ALA A 342 0.81 33.80 -4.81
C ALA A 342 0.25 32.42 -4.47
N VAL A 343 0.24 31.49 -5.44
CA VAL A 343 -0.28 30.14 -5.27
C VAL A 343 0.64 29.30 -4.40
N THR A 344 1.95 29.31 -4.65
CA THR A 344 2.92 28.54 -3.85
C THR A 344 2.96 29.02 -2.40
N ASN A 345 2.88 30.33 -2.16
CA ASN A 345 2.77 30.88 -0.81
C ASN A 345 1.48 30.45 -0.11
N ALA A 346 0.34 30.46 -0.81
CA ALA A 346 -0.93 30.02 -0.24
C ALA A 346 -0.92 28.53 0.12
N ILE A 347 -0.33 27.70 -0.75
CA ILE A 347 -0.15 26.27 -0.51
C ILE A 347 0.79 26.05 0.67
N ASN A 348 1.92 26.74 0.73
CA ASN A 348 2.86 26.66 1.85
C ASN A 348 2.21 27.07 3.17
N ASP A 349 1.42 28.15 3.19
CA ASP A 349 0.70 28.60 4.38
C ASP A 349 -0.34 27.56 4.83
N ASN A 350 -1.07 26.93 3.89
CA ASN A 350 -2.04 25.87 4.17
C ASN A 350 -1.36 24.62 4.75
N ILE A 351 -0.31 24.13 4.08
CA ILE A 351 0.44 22.95 4.49
C ILE A 351 1.11 23.21 5.83
N SER A 352 1.82 24.34 6.00
CA SER A 352 2.55 24.65 7.23
C SER A 352 1.61 24.80 8.43
N ALA A 353 0.40 25.36 8.23
CA ALA A 353 -0.58 25.49 9.30
C ALA A 353 -1.10 24.13 9.77
N ARG A 354 -1.36 23.19 8.85
CA ARG A 354 -1.89 21.86 9.14
C ARG A 354 -0.80 20.91 9.63
N ASP A 355 0.36 20.90 8.96
CA ASP A 355 1.48 20.05 9.33
C ASP A 355 2.17 20.51 10.63
N GLY A 356 2.04 21.78 10.99
CA GLY A 356 2.50 22.33 12.28
C GLY A 356 1.52 22.09 13.43
N ASN A 357 0.29 21.63 13.15
CA ASN A 357 -0.69 21.27 14.17
C ASN A 357 -0.47 19.83 14.62
N ILE A 358 0.38 19.63 15.64
CA ILE A 358 0.78 18.30 16.11
C ILE A 358 -0.24 17.73 17.11
N LEU A 359 -0.72 16.52 16.82
CA LEU A 359 -1.81 15.86 17.55
C LEU A 359 -1.34 14.62 18.31
N GLY A 360 -0.22 14.02 17.93
CA GLY A 360 0.40 12.91 18.67
C GLY A 360 1.80 12.57 18.19
N SER A 361 2.30 11.40 18.58
CA SER A 361 3.58 10.88 18.11
C SER A 361 3.65 9.35 18.05
N THR A 362 4.51 8.85 17.17
CA THR A 362 4.81 7.43 16.99
C THR A 362 6.31 7.20 16.79
N GLU A 363 6.80 6.05 17.25
CA GLU A 363 8.17 5.56 17.04
C GLU A 363 8.28 4.64 15.83
N VAL A 364 7.15 4.24 15.24
CA VAL A 364 7.06 3.24 14.18
C VAL A 364 6.32 3.79 12.95
N PHE A 365 6.44 3.09 11.84
CA PHE A 365 5.60 3.31 10.67
C PHE A 365 4.18 2.78 10.93
N LEU A 366 3.17 3.56 10.56
CA LEU A 366 1.76 3.14 10.68
C LEU A 366 1.23 2.75 9.30
N ASN A 367 0.92 1.47 9.13
CA ASN A 367 0.62 0.86 7.85
C ASN A 367 -0.84 1.06 7.43
N GLY A 368 -1.05 2.04 6.55
CA GLY A 368 -2.27 2.33 5.82
C GLY A 368 -2.27 1.84 4.36
N THR A 369 -1.31 0.99 3.98
CA THR A 369 -1.13 0.54 2.60
C THR A 369 -2.39 -0.18 2.11
N ARG A 370 -2.90 0.23 0.94
CA ARG A 370 -4.17 -0.25 0.37
C ARG A 370 -4.28 -1.77 0.27
N GLY A 371 -3.18 -2.44 -0.05
CA GLY A 371 -3.13 -3.91 -0.09
C GLY A 371 -3.47 -4.48 1.28
N ASP A 372 -2.72 -4.04 2.28
CA ASP A 372 -2.69 -4.61 3.62
C ASP A 372 -3.97 -4.30 4.41
N VAL A 373 -4.37 -3.02 4.51
CA VAL A 373 -5.57 -2.63 5.28
C VAL A 373 -6.87 -3.26 4.75
N ARG A 374 -6.84 -3.82 3.53
CA ARG A 374 -7.97 -4.47 2.86
C ARG A 374 -7.89 -5.99 2.83
N THR A 375 -6.85 -6.60 3.39
CA THR A 375 -6.67 -8.06 3.35
C THR A 375 -6.20 -8.67 4.67
N GLN A 376 -5.63 -7.87 5.58
CA GLN A 376 -5.02 -8.32 6.82
C GLN A 376 -5.19 -7.28 7.94
N GLU A 377 -4.77 -7.65 9.15
CA GLU A 377 -4.61 -6.68 10.23
C GLU A 377 -3.51 -5.68 9.89
N THR A 378 -3.67 -4.43 10.32
CA THR A 378 -2.54 -3.49 10.36
C THR A 378 -2.56 -2.69 11.65
N ASN A 379 -1.39 -2.23 12.08
CA ASN A 379 -1.26 -1.40 13.28
C ASN A 379 -2.06 -0.08 13.18
N LEU A 380 -2.14 0.54 12.00
CA LEU A 380 -2.96 1.74 11.77
C LEU A 380 -4.47 1.41 11.74
N GLY A 381 -4.84 0.25 11.19
CA GLY A 381 -6.20 -0.26 11.24
C GLY A 381 -6.67 -0.42 12.69
N ASN A 382 -5.85 -1.07 13.50
CA ASN A 382 -6.06 -1.22 14.94
C ASN A 382 -6.15 0.14 15.65
N LEU A 383 -5.16 1.01 15.44
CA LEU A 383 -5.08 2.32 16.08
C LEU A 383 -6.34 3.17 15.81
N THR A 384 -6.79 3.21 14.57
CA THR A 384 -7.97 4.00 14.19
C THR A 384 -9.29 3.37 14.63
N ALA A 385 -9.38 2.03 14.70
CA ALA A 385 -10.55 1.36 15.25
C ALA A 385 -10.64 1.54 16.78
N ASP A 386 -9.51 1.50 17.49
CA ASP A 386 -9.42 1.75 18.93
C ASP A 386 -9.73 3.23 19.26
N ALA A 387 -9.28 4.17 18.43
CA ALA A 387 -9.63 5.58 18.54
C ALA A 387 -11.14 5.83 18.43
N ASN A 388 -11.80 5.19 17.45
CA ASN A 388 -13.27 5.23 17.32
C ASN A 388 -13.95 4.70 18.58
N LEU A 389 -13.48 3.56 19.13
CA LEU A 389 -14.02 2.97 20.35
C LEU A 389 -13.83 3.87 21.58
N PHE A 390 -12.67 4.49 21.70
CA PHE A 390 -12.34 5.44 22.76
C PHE A 390 -13.33 6.61 22.78
N ILE A 391 -13.52 7.29 21.65
CA ILE A 391 -14.49 8.41 21.56
C ILE A 391 -15.92 7.92 21.79
N ALA A 392 -16.31 6.78 21.22
CA ALA A 392 -17.65 6.25 21.42
C ALA A 392 -18.00 6.04 22.91
N LYS A 393 -17.04 5.57 23.72
CA LYS A 393 -17.20 5.36 25.16
C LYS A 393 -17.39 6.64 25.96
N GLU A 394 -16.91 7.78 25.47
CA GLU A 394 -17.17 9.09 26.09
C GLU A 394 -18.64 9.50 25.96
N TYR A 395 -19.30 9.11 24.86
CA TYR A 395 -20.74 9.35 24.63
C TYR A 395 -21.62 8.28 25.27
N ASP A 396 -21.19 7.02 25.19
CA ASP A 396 -21.95 5.85 25.65
C ASP A 396 -20.98 4.76 26.16
N SER A 397 -20.87 4.64 27.48
CA SER A 397 -19.93 3.69 28.11
C SER A 397 -20.27 2.21 27.86
N ASP A 398 -21.46 1.92 27.34
CA ASP A 398 -21.89 0.55 27.04
C ASP A 398 -21.31 0.05 25.69
N VAL A 399 -20.71 0.94 24.88
CA VAL A 399 -20.07 0.56 23.61
C VAL A 399 -18.83 -0.29 23.87
N VAL A 400 -18.76 -1.46 23.25
CA VAL A 400 -17.67 -2.44 23.43
C VAL A 400 -16.92 -2.78 22.15
N VAL A 401 -17.51 -2.52 20.98
CA VAL A 401 -16.95 -2.89 19.68
C VAL A 401 -16.83 -1.67 18.77
N SER A 402 -15.75 -1.61 17.98
CA SER A 402 -15.57 -0.70 16.87
C SER A 402 -15.26 -1.48 15.59
N ILE A 403 -15.93 -1.12 14.50
CA ILE A 403 -15.71 -1.70 13.17
C ILE A 403 -15.60 -0.57 12.16
N LYS A 404 -14.57 -0.60 11.32
CA LYS A 404 -14.47 0.28 10.15
C LYS A 404 -13.90 -0.48 8.96
N ASN A 405 -14.21 -0.04 7.75
CA ASN A 405 -13.73 -0.69 6.53
C ASN A 405 -12.33 -0.18 6.15
N GLY A 406 -11.45 -1.08 5.71
CA GLY A 406 -10.11 -0.75 5.22
C GLY A 406 -10.13 0.21 4.03
N GLY A 407 -11.22 0.24 3.26
CA GLY A 407 -11.44 1.21 2.18
C GLY A 407 -11.43 2.68 2.62
N GLY A 408 -11.74 2.95 3.90
CA GLY A 408 -11.73 4.27 4.51
C GLY A 408 -10.35 4.75 4.99
N ILE A 409 -9.35 3.87 5.10
CA ILE A 409 -7.96 4.21 5.39
C ILE A 409 -7.25 4.40 4.06
N ARG A 410 -6.72 5.61 3.82
CA ARG A 410 -6.31 6.07 2.50
C ARG A 410 -4.81 6.25 2.32
N ASP A 411 -4.09 6.33 3.43
CA ASP A 411 -2.66 6.63 3.40
C ASP A 411 -1.95 6.13 4.66
N ASN A 412 -0.65 5.93 4.53
CA ASN A 412 0.24 5.61 5.64
C ASN A 412 0.49 6.85 6.52
N ILE A 413 0.89 6.63 7.77
CA ILE A 413 1.51 7.68 8.60
C ILE A 413 2.95 7.26 8.85
N GLY A 414 3.88 7.90 8.15
CA GLY A 414 5.29 7.54 8.15
C GLY A 414 5.88 7.58 6.75
N GLN A 415 7.13 7.12 6.63
CA GLN A 415 7.83 7.04 5.35
C GLN A 415 8.00 5.57 4.96
N SER A 416 7.75 5.26 3.69
CA SER A 416 8.03 3.95 3.12
C SER A 416 8.69 4.15 1.75
N PHE A 417 9.92 3.66 1.57
CA PHE A 417 10.65 3.80 0.32
C PHE A 417 11.70 2.70 0.15
N ILE A 418 12.09 2.43 -1.10
CA ILE A 418 13.21 1.55 -1.43
C ILE A 418 14.43 2.45 -1.72
N PRO A 419 15.56 2.28 -1.02
CA PRO A 419 16.77 3.05 -1.31
C PRO A 419 17.22 2.88 -2.76
N ALA A 420 17.81 3.94 -3.35
CA ALA A 420 18.25 3.90 -4.74
C ALA A 420 19.17 2.70 -5.05
N GLY A 421 18.78 1.90 -6.06
CA GLY A 421 19.47 0.66 -6.45
C GLY A 421 19.08 -0.59 -5.65
N GLY A 422 18.12 -0.48 -4.72
CA GLY A 422 17.50 -1.59 -4.00
C GLY A 422 16.35 -2.25 -4.76
N THR A 423 15.82 -3.30 -4.16
CA THR A 423 14.64 -4.06 -4.62
C THR A 423 13.52 -3.97 -3.57
N SER A 424 12.38 -4.62 -3.81
CA SER A 424 11.29 -4.72 -2.83
C SER A 424 11.76 -5.27 -1.46
N ASP A 425 12.80 -6.11 -1.46
CA ASP A 425 13.38 -6.68 -0.23
C ASP A 425 14.17 -5.64 0.59
N ASP A 426 14.45 -4.47 0.01
CA ASP A 426 15.15 -3.36 0.64
C ASP A 426 14.18 -2.26 1.12
N LEU A 427 12.89 -2.57 1.24
CA LEU A 427 11.88 -1.62 1.72
C LEU A 427 12.26 -1.08 3.11
N VAL A 428 12.35 0.25 3.22
CA VAL A 428 12.61 0.96 4.47
C VAL A 428 11.31 1.60 4.92
N GLN A 429 10.91 1.30 6.16
CA GLN A 429 9.76 1.92 6.83
C GLN A 429 10.25 2.71 8.05
N LEU A 430 9.89 3.99 8.12
CA LEU A 430 10.27 4.92 9.18
C LEU A 430 9.05 5.66 9.71
N PRO A 431 9.09 6.17 10.96
CA PRO A 431 8.06 7.08 11.46
C PRO A 431 7.98 8.38 10.61
N PRO A 432 6.95 9.22 10.85
CA PRO A 432 6.79 10.49 10.13
C PRO A 432 8.07 11.33 10.11
N ALA A 433 8.42 11.85 8.94
CA ALA A 433 9.53 12.78 8.80
C ALA A 433 9.24 14.08 9.53
N GLY A 434 10.29 14.70 10.09
CA GLY A 434 10.20 16.08 10.58
C GLY A 434 10.10 17.07 9.43
N ASN A 435 9.39 18.17 9.64
CA ASN A 435 9.27 19.29 8.72
C ASN A 435 9.66 20.59 9.43
N SER A 436 10.85 21.09 9.13
CA SER A 436 11.39 22.29 9.79
C SER A 436 10.64 23.59 9.45
N PHE A 437 9.94 23.65 8.31
CA PHE A 437 9.13 24.80 7.92
C PHE A 437 7.83 24.89 8.74
N ALA A 438 7.24 23.73 9.02
CA ALA A 438 6.04 23.62 9.85
C ALA A 438 6.35 23.51 11.37
N GLY A 439 7.61 23.27 11.74
CA GLY A 439 8.02 23.04 13.13
C GLY A 439 7.69 21.63 13.65
N LYS A 440 7.45 20.67 12.75
CA LYS A 440 7.20 19.26 13.04
C LYS A 440 8.53 18.53 13.25
N GLU A 441 8.66 17.80 14.35
CA GLU A 441 9.79 16.93 14.65
C GLU A 441 9.54 15.52 14.08
N GLU A 442 10.61 14.74 13.87
CA GLU A 442 10.50 13.34 13.44
C GLU A 442 9.68 12.52 14.44
N GLY A 443 8.79 11.66 13.94
CA GLY A 443 7.86 10.86 14.74
C GLY A 443 6.61 11.59 15.20
N GLN A 444 6.49 12.90 14.99
CA GLN A 444 5.26 13.63 15.30
C GLN A 444 4.19 13.39 14.24
N ILE A 445 2.96 13.21 14.70
CA ILE A 445 1.77 13.04 13.84
C ILE A 445 1.03 14.39 13.82
N SER A 446 0.92 14.99 12.64
CA SER A 446 0.26 16.27 12.40
C SER A 446 -1.19 16.10 11.98
N GLN A 447 -1.94 17.21 11.96
CA GLN A 447 -3.28 17.26 11.37
C GLN A 447 -3.25 16.80 9.91
N LEU A 448 -2.22 17.20 9.15
CA LEU A 448 -2.07 16.81 7.75
C LEU A 448 -1.92 15.30 7.58
N ASP A 449 -1.16 14.63 8.47
CA ASP A 449 -1.05 13.16 8.47
C ASP A 449 -2.42 12.51 8.66
N ILE A 450 -3.21 12.97 9.64
CA ILE A 450 -4.55 12.44 9.93
C ILE A 450 -5.52 12.67 8.76
N GLU A 451 -5.52 13.87 8.17
CA GLU A 451 -6.41 14.20 7.06
C GLU A 451 -6.06 13.39 5.80
N ASN A 452 -4.77 13.16 5.52
CA ASN A 452 -4.35 12.32 4.41
C ASN A 452 -4.73 10.85 4.61
N THR A 453 -4.59 10.33 5.83
CA THR A 453 -4.97 8.95 6.18
C THR A 453 -6.49 8.74 6.16
N LEU A 454 -7.28 9.69 6.65
CA LEU A 454 -8.73 9.58 6.82
C LEU A 454 -9.49 10.64 6.01
N ARG A 455 -9.22 10.73 4.69
CA ARG A 455 -9.67 11.81 3.80
C ARG A 455 -11.18 12.07 3.79
N PHE A 456 -11.99 11.04 3.98
CA PHE A 456 -13.45 11.17 3.94
C PHE A 456 -14.05 11.73 5.23
N ASN A 457 -13.30 11.67 6.34
CA ASN A 457 -13.70 12.18 7.65
C ASN A 457 -15.13 11.78 8.08
N ASN A 458 -15.46 10.49 7.95
CA ASN A 458 -16.80 10.01 8.22
C ASN A 458 -17.21 10.28 9.68
N GLY A 459 -18.51 10.53 9.89
CA GLY A 459 -19.07 10.61 11.23
C GLY A 459 -19.06 9.24 11.92
N LEU A 460 -18.93 9.20 13.24
CA LEU A 460 -19.08 7.98 14.02
C LEU A 460 -20.56 7.75 14.37
N THR A 461 -21.05 6.54 14.15
CA THR A 461 -22.42 6.14 14.46
C THR A 461 -22.41 5.01 15.48
N LEU A 462 -23.10 5.22 16.60
CA LEU A 462 -23.37 4.19 17.59
C LEU A 462 -24.63 3.44 17.22
N LEU A 463 -24.64 2.12 17.36
CA LEU A 463 -25.82 1.29 17.14
C LEU A 463 -25.76 0.02 17.97
N THR A 464 -26.91 -0.60 18.16
CA THR A 464 -27.06 -1.87 18.85
C THR A 464 -27.40 -2.95 17.85
N VAL A 465 -26.63 -4.03 17.88
CA VAL A 465 -26.86 -5.23 17.06
C VAL A 465 -26.98 -6.44 17.98
N THR A 466 -27.57 -7.52 17.48
CA THR A 466 -27.54 -8.81 18.17
C THR A 466 -26.21 -9.54 17.94
N ALA A 467 -25.93 -10.59 18.71
CA ALA A 467 -24.76 -11.45 18.47
C ALA A 467 -24.82 -12.14 17.09
N GLU A 468 -26.00 -12.51 16.61
CA GLU A 468 -26.18 -13.03 15.25
C GLU A 468 -25.88 -11.97 14.18
N GLU A 469 -26.36 -10.74 14.37
CA GLU A 469 -26.09 -9.63 13.46
C GLU A 469 -24.61 -9.23 13.47
N LEU A 470 -23.93 -9.26 14.62
CA LEU A 470 -22.48 -9.03 14.69
C LEU A 470 -21.71 -10.07 13.89
N LYS A 471 -22.06 -11.38 14.00
CA LYS A 471 -21.48 -12.41 13.14
C LYS A 471 -21.67 -12.04 11.67
N GLN A 472 -22.89 -11.67 11.26
CA GLN A 472 -23.21 -11.34 9.88
C GLN A 472 -22.43 -10.12 9.35
N ILE A 473 -22.19 -9.11 10.19
CA ILE A 473 -21.36 -7.94 9.85
C ILE A 473 -19.92 -8.37 9.57
N ILE A 474 -19.32 -9.19 10.44
CA ILE A 474 -17.93 -9.65 10.25
C ILE A 474 -17.82 -10.59 9.06
N GLU A 475 -18.80 -11.50 8.87
CA GLU A 475 -18.91 -12.35 7.67
C GLU A 475 -18.95 -11.49 6.40
N HIS A 476 -19.72 -10.39 6.39
CA HIS A 476 -19.77 -9.48 5.26
C HIS A 476 -18.40 -8.85 5.01
N GLY A 477 -17.74 -8.37 6.07
CA GLY A 477 -16.42 -7.77 5.96
C GLY A 477 -15.40 -8.67 5.23
N VAL A 478 -15.44 -9.98 5.47
CA VAL A 478 -14.50 -10.95 4.82
C VAL A 478 -15.08 -11.68 3.62
N ALA A 479 -16.32 -11.37 3.18
CA ALA A 479 -17.01 -12.09 2.11
C ALA A 479 -16.34 -11.98 0.73
N ALA A 480 -15.71 -10.84 0.44
CA ALA A 480 -15.02 -10.58 -0.83
C ALA A 480 -13.53 -10.95 -0.79
N THR A 481 -13.01 -11.48 0.32
CA THR A 481 -11.60 -11.89 0.42
C THR A 481 -11.34 -13.07 -0.50
N THR A 482 -10.46 -12.86 -1.48
CA THR A 482 -9.93 -13.86 -2.41
C THR A 482 -8.51 -13.47 -2.80
N ASP A 483 -7.70 -14.41 -3.26
CA ASP A 483 -6.30 -14.15 -3.60
C ASP A 483 -6.17 -13.05 -4.67
N GLY A 484 -5.35 -12.03 -4.40
CA GLY A 484 -5.13 -10.87 -5.28
C GLY A 484 -6.25 -9.80 -5.26
N ALA A 485 -7.37 -10.04 -4.57
CA ALA A 485 -8.42 -9.03 -4.41
C ALA A 485 -8.12 -8.10 -3.24
N THR A 486 -8.47 -6.82 -3.38
CA THR A 486 -8.28 -5.77 -2.35
C THR A 486 -9.61 -5.07 -2.05
N PRO A 487 -10.61 -5.80 -1.52
CA PRO A 487 -11.95 -5.28 -1.32
C PRO A 487 -11.98 -4.20 -0.24
N GLY A 488 -12.65 -3.07 -0.49
CA GLY A 488 -12.77 -1.99 0.49
C GLY A 488 -13.45 -2.44 1.79
N GLN A 489 -14.35 -3.42 1.70
CA GLN A 489 -15.22 -3.86 2.79
C GLN A 489 -14.50 -4.61 3.94
N PHE A 490 -13.24 -5.00 3.77
CA PHE A 490 -12.49 -5.73 4.80
C PHE A 490 -12.45 -4.94 6.11
N PRO A 491 -12.78 -5.54 7.26
CA PRO A 491 -12.96 -4.79 8.50
C PRO A 491 -11.64 -4.65 9.26
N GLN A 492 -11.33 -3.43 9.69
CA GLN A 492 -10.41 -3.15 10.79
C GLN A 492 -11.25 -2.98 12.07
N VAL A 493 -10.77 -3.49 13.20
CA VAL A 493 -11.61 -3.73 14.39
C VAL A 493 -10.94 -3.31 15.69
N GLY A 494 -11.76 -2.90 16.67
CA GLY A 494 -11.35 -2.56 18.03
C GLY A 494 -12.34 -3.16 19.04
N GLY A 495 -11.84 -3.63 20.19
CA GLY A 495 -12.65 -4.28 21.23
C GLY A 495 -13.19 -5.68 20.86
N LEU A 496 -12.72 -6.28 19.76
CA LEU A 496 -12.98 -7.68 19.41
C LEU A 496 -11.77 -8.32 18.72
N THR A 497 -11.73 -9.64 18.69
CA THR A 497 -10.82 -10.46 17.86
C THR A 497 -11.66 -11.49 17.08
N PHE A 498 -11.22 -11.85 15.88
CA PHE A 498 -11.86 -12.89 15.10
C PHE A 498 -10.88 -13.63 14.19
N SER A 499 -11.29 -14.82 13.76
CA SER A 499 -10.59 -15.56 12.71
C SER A 499 -11.55 -15.98 11.61
N TYR A 500 -11.06 -16.11 10.38
CA TYR A 500 -11.88 -16.44 9.22
C TYR A 500 -11.18 -17.35 8.21
N ASP A 501 -11.96 -18.16 7.50
CA ASP A 501 -11.53 -19.03 6.40
C ASP A 501 -12.20 -18.54 5.11
N ALA A 502 -11.41 -17.88 4.25
CA ALA A 502 -11.88 -17.31 2.99
C ALA A 502 -12.36 -18.36 1.97
N THR A 503 -12.09 -19.65 2.19
CA THR A 503 -12.54 -20.73 1.29
C THR A 503 -13.98 -21.17 1.55
N GLN A 504 -14.54 -20.81 2.70
CA GLN A 504 -15.92 -21.15 3.06
C GLN A 504 -16.94 -20.25 2.33
N GLN A 505 -18.20 -20.67 2.40
CA GLN A 505 -19.34 -19.95 1.82
C GLN A 505 -19.37 -18.50 2.34
N ALA A 506 -19.25 -17.54 1.42
CA ALA A 506 -19.41 -16.13 1.71
C ALA A 506 -20.89 -15.81 2.00
N ILE A 507 -21.12 -14.89 2.93
CA ILE A 507 -22.45 -14.32 3.16
C ILE A 507 -22.86 -13.45 1.97
N GLU A 508 -24.15 -13.43 1.65
CA GLU A 508 -24.72 -12.57 0.61
C GLU A 508 -26.01 -11.91 1.10
N PHE A 509 -26.10 -10.60 0.87
CA PHE A 509 -27.30 -9.79 1.12
C PHE A 509 -27.89 -9.27 -0.19
N ASP A 510 -29.21 -9.09 -0.20
CA ASP A 510 -29.92 -8.30 -1.21
C ASP A 510 -30.85 -7.27 -0.53
N ASP A 511 -31.55 -6.47 -1.34
CA ASP A 511 -32.49 -5.43 -0.88
C ASP A 511 -33.62 -5.97 0.03
N THR A 512 -33.80 -7.29 0.12
CA THR A 512 -34.85 -7.96 0.88
C THR A 512 -34.34 -8.69 2.12
N GLY A 513 -33.03 -8.81 2.31
CA GLY A 513 -32.39 -9.39 3.49
C GLY A 513 -31.26 -10.36 3.15
N LEU A 514 -30.99 -11.26 4.11
CA LEU A 514 -30.00 -12.32 3.96
C LEU A 514 -30.44 -13.32 2.87
N VAL A 515 -29.61 -13.49 1.84
CA VAL A 515 -29.82 -14.45 0.75
C VAL A 515 -29.10 -15.75 1.03
N THR A 516 -27.83 -15.64 1.43
CA THR A 516 -26.93 -16.76 1.73
C THR A 516 -26.25 -16.48 3.06
N ASP A 517 -26.35 -17.41 4.02
CA ASP A 517 -25.65 -17.29 5.31
C ASP A 517 -24.15 -17.54 5.12
N GLY A 518 -23.33 -16.84 5.91
CA GLY A 518 -21.87 -16.93 5.87
C GLY A 518 -21.33 -18.03 6.76
N GLU A 519 -20.26 -18.68 6.28
CA GLU A 519 -19.52 -19.73 6.99
C GLU A 519 -18.02 -19.41 7.13
N ARG A 520 -17.59 -18.19 6.74
CA ARG A 520 -16.17 -17.82 6.74
C ARG A 520 -15.65 -17.54 8.14
N VAL A 521 -16.42 -16.88 9.01
CA VAL A 521 -15.96 -16.56 10.37
C VAL A 521 -15.89 -17.84 11.18
N ARG A 522 -14.69 -18.17 11.70
CA ARG A 522 -14.40 -19.39 12.45
C ARG A 522 -14.40 -19.15 13.96
N SER A 523 -13.91 -18.00 14.40
CA SER A 523 -14.00 -17.53 15.78
C SER A 523 -14.31 -16.04 15.81
N LEU A 524 -15.00 -15.59 16.85
CA LEU A 524 -15.30 -14.17 17.09
C LEU A 524 -15.54 -13.98 18.59
N ALA A 525 -14.82 -13.06 19.21
CA ALA A 525 -14.94 -12.75 20.63
C ALA A 525 -14.85 -11.24 20.88
N VAL A 526 -15.71 -10.73 21.76
CA VAL A 526 -15.66 -9.36 22.28
C VAL A 526 -14.74 -9.33 23.50
N LEU A 527 -13.91 -8.29 23.58
CA LEU A 527 -12.89 -8.11 24.60
C LEU A 527 -13.33 -7.11 25.66
N ASP A 528 -12.86 -7.29 26.90
CA ASP A 528 -12.98 -6.32 27.97
C ASP A 528 -11.96 -5.18 27.84
N GLU A 529 -12.02 -4.22 28.76
CA GLU A 529 -11.10 -3.07 28.82
C GLU A 529 -9.61 -3.44 29.01
N ASN A 530 -9.31 -4.67 29.42
CA ASN A 530 -7.95 -5.18 29.59
C ASN A 530 -7.50 -6.07 28.42
N GLY A 531 -8.31 -6.20 27.37
CA GLY A 531 -8.05 -7.08 26.24
C GLY A 531 -8.34 -8.56 26.50
N ALA A 532 -8.96 -8.91 27.63
CA ALA A 532 -9.36 -10.29 27.91
C ALA A 532 -10.71 -10.61 27.25
N ILE A 533 -10.92 -11.87 26.85
CA ILE A 533 -12.21 -12.32 26.28
C ILE A 533 -13.33 -12.17 27.34
N ASP A 534 -14.32 -11.32 27.05
CA ASP A 534 -15.52 -11.11 27.87
C ASP A 534 -16.70 -11.94 27.33
N ASP A 535 -16.89 -11.95 26.01
CA ASP A 535 -17.99 -12.66 25.36
C ASP A 535 -17.53 -13.40 24.08
N VAL A 536 -17.70 -14.71 24.07
CA VAL A 536 -17.46 -15.55 22.89
C VAL A 536 -18.73 -15.57 22.02
N VAL A 537 -18.65 -14.99 20.83
CA VAL A 537 -19.77 -14.86 19.89
C VAL A 537 -19.81 -16.04 18.91
N VAL A 538 -18.67 -16.41 18.35
CA VAL A 538 -18.53 -17.56 17.43
C VAL A 538 -17.40 -18.47 17.90
N GLU A 539 -17.67 -19.77 17.93
CA GLU A 539 -16.68 -20.82 18.17
C GLU A 539 -16.86 -21.91 17.11
N ASN A 540 -15.77 -22.27 16.42
CA ASN A 540 -15.77 -23.26 15.33
C ASN A 540 -16.80 -22.98 14.23
N GLY A 541 -17.03 -21.71 13.90
CA GLY A 541 -18.00 -21.22 12.92
C GLY A 541 -19.46 -21.26 13.37
N SER A 542 -19.73 -21.60 14.63
CA SER A 542 -21.08 -21.64 15.20
C SER A 542 -21.28 -20.53 16.23
N LEU A 543 -22.46 -19.89 16.22
CA LEU A 543 -22.86 -18.94 17.26
C LEU A 543 -22.87 -19.60 18.64
N VAL A 544 -22.30 -18.91 19.62
CA VAL A 544 -22.25 -19.32 21.03
C VAL A 544 -23.18 -18.41 21.84
N GLY A 545 -23.95 -19.00 22.76
CA GLY A 545 -24.83 -18.24 23.66
C GLY A 545 -26.19 -17.89 23.06
N ASP A 546 -26.79 -16.82 23.58
CA ASP A 546 -28.07 -16.29 23.09
C ASP A 546 -27.83 -15.45 21.81
N PRO A 547 -28.38 -15.82 20.64
CA PRO A 547 -28.17 -15.07 19.40
C PRO A 547 -28.73 -13.65 19.46
N ASP A 548 -29.78 -13.42 20.28
CA ASP A 548 -30.48 -12.14 20.39
C ASP A 548 -29.84 -11.19 21.42
N ARG A 549 -28.73 -11.58 22.07
CA ARG A 549 -28.08 -10.70 23.06
C ARG A 549 -27.52 -9.46 22.38
N GLU A 550 -27.77 -8.32 23.00
CA GLU A 550 -27.42 -7.01 22.45
C GLU A 550 -25.95 -6.68 22.66
N ILE A 551 -25.31 -6.18 21.60
CA ILE A 551 -23.94 -5.68 21.57
C ILE A 551 -23.99 -4.25 21.05
N ARG A 552 -23.46 -3.32 21.86
CA ARG A 552 -23.37 -1.91 21.49
C ARG A 552 -22.04 -1.66 20.79
N LEU A 553 -22.09 -1.14 19.57
CA LEU A 553 -20.90 -0.89 18.75
C LEU A 553 -20.90 0.51 18.13
N VAL A 554 -19.71 0.95 17.72
CA VAL A 554 -19.48 2.14 16.89
C VAL A 554 -18.98 1.74 15.51
N THR A 555 -19.43 2.44 14.49
CA THR A 555 -18.92 2.29 13.11
C THR A 555 -19.02 3.63 12.35
N LEU A 556 -18.60 3.65 11.09
CA LEU A 556 -18.64 4.85 10.25
C LEU A 556 -20.03 5.11 9.68
N SER A 557 -20.44 6.38 9.62
CA SER A 557 -21.71 6.81 9.01
C SER A 557 -21.81 6.41 7.54
N PHE A 558 -20.68 6.34 6.82
CA PHE A 558 -20.63 5.79 5.46
C PHE A 558 -21.20 4.36 5.35
N LEU A 559 -20.86 3.50 6.31
CA LEU A 559 -21.34 2.12 6.33
C LEU A 559 -22.81 2.06 6.73
N VAL A 560 -23.25 2.96 7.62
CA VAL A 560 -24.64 2.98 8.11
C VAL A 560 -25.59 3.65 7.13
N ASP A 561 -25.36 4.91 6.77
CA ASP A 561 -26.35 5.78 6.13
C ASP A 561 -26.79 5.32 4.73
N GLN A 562 -25.89 4.69 3.97
CA GLN A 562 -26.14 4.22 2.60
C GLN A 562 -25.74 2.75 2.37
N GLY A 563 -25.30 2.03 3.40
CA GLY A 563 -24.77 0.68 3.23
C GLY A 563 -23.44 0.68 2.46
N GLY A 564 -22.56 1.64 2.74
CA GLY A 564 -21.23 1.75 2.13
C GLY A 564 -20.49 0.42 2.17
N ASP A 565 -19.75 0.10 1.09
CA ASP A 565 -19.09 -1.19 0.90
C ASP A 565 -20.03 -2.42 1.07
N GLY A 566 -21.33 -2.23 0.88
CA GLY A 566 -22.35 -3.27 0.95
C GLY A 566 -22.74 -3.69 2.36
N TYR A 567 -22.30 -2.98 3.41
CA TYR A 567 -22.59 -3.37 4.79
C TYR A 567 -24.10 -3.38 5.10
N PRO A 568 -24.61 -4.39 5.82
CA PRO A 568 -26.05 -4.64 5.97
C PRO A 568 -26.76 -3.78 7.03
N PHE A 569 -26.18 -2.64 7.46
CA PHE A 569 -26.76 -1.77 8.51
C PHE A 569 -28.11 -1.12 8.15
N GLN A 570 -28.58 -1.31 6.92
CA GLN A 570 -29.93 -0.94 6.48
C GLN A 570 -30.97 -2.01 6.82
N LEU A 571 -30.53 -3.25 7.03
CA LEU A 571 -31.38 -4.39 7.34
C LEU A 571 -31.59 -4.54 8.85
N PHE A 572 -30.57 -4.17 9.64
CA PHE A 572 -30.56 -4.23 11.10
C PHE A 572 -29.62 -3.18 11.71
N GLY A 573 -29.55 -3.10 13.03
CA GLY A 573 -28.84 -2.05 13.75
C GLY A 573 -29.79 -1.00 14.31
N GLU A 574 -30.26 -1.24 15.53
CA GLU A 574 -31.21 -0.38 16.23
C GLU A 574 -30.50 0.70 17.07
N ASN A 575 -31.28 1.68 17.56
CA ASN A 575 -30.78 2.74 18.46
C ASN A 575 -29.58 3.52 17.89
N GLN A 576 -29.65 3.84 16.59
CA GLN A 576 -28.61 4.58 15.88
C GLN A 576 -28.46 6.01 16.43
N VAL A 577 -27.23 6.40 16.74
CA VAL A 577 -26.86 7.75 17.19
C VAL A 577 -25.61 8.19 16.41
N ASN A 578 -25.77 9.17 15.52
CA ASN A 578 -24.64 9.74 14.79
C ASN A 578 -24.02 10.87 15.63
N LEU A 579 -22.79 10.67 16.08
CA LEU A 579 -22.10 11.50 17.07
C LEU A 579 -21.84 12.93 16.60
N VAL A 580 -21.68 13.17 15.29
CA VAL A 580 -21.50 14.55 14.77
C VAL A 580 -22.73 15.43 14.99
N ASN A 581 -23.90 14.83 15.24
CA ASN A 581 -25.14 15.55 15.56
C ASN A 581 -25.38 15.69 17.07
N GLU A 582 -24.54 15.09 17.91
CA GLU A 582 -24.68 15.11 19.35
C GLU A 582 -23.81 16.19 20.00
N SER A 583 -24.20 16.63 21.19
CA SER A 583 -23.35 17.55 21.96
C SER A 583 -22.24 16.77 22.64
N LEU A 584 -21.01 17.29 22.56
CA LEU A 584 -19.87 16.71 23.27
C LEU A 584 -20.19 16.52 24.77
N PRO A 585 -20.00 15.30 25.32
CA PRO A 585 -20.23 15.00 26.72
C PRO A 585 -19.35 15.85 27.65
N SER A 586 -19.87 16.17 28.82
CA SER A 586 -19.13 16.96 29.81
C SER A 586 -17.95 16.17 30.35
N GLY A 587 -16.73 16.59 29.99
CA GLY A 587 -15.48 15.98 30.46
C GLY A 587 -14.79 15.11 29.43
N ALA A 588 -15.40 14.91 28.26
CA ALA A 588 -14.76 14.26 27.12
C ALA A 588 -13.56 15.07 26.63
N THR A 589 -12.59 14.36 26.05
CA THR A 589 -11.41 14.95 25.39
C THR A 589 -11.87 15.84 24.21
N ASN A 590 -11.20 16.98 24.04
CA ASN A 590 -11.49 17.98 23.00
C ASN A 590 -10.24 18.84 22.74
N ASN A 591 -9.11 18.19 22.54
CA ASN A 591 -7.81 18.80 22.27
C ASN A 591 -7.63 19.16 20.79
N ALA A 592 -8.29 18.44 19.88
CA ALA A 592 -8.38 18.75 18.46
C ALA A 592 -9.60 19.63 18.19
N ASN A 593 -9.48 20.54 17.21
CA ASN A 593 -10.55 21.48 16.86
C ASN A 593 -10.59 21.84 15.37
N PHE A 594 -9.94 21.03 14.53
CA PHE A 594 -9.88 21.25 13.08
C PHE A 594 -11.02 20.55 12.32
N THR A 595 -11.76 19.68 13.01
CA THR A 595 -12.88 18.90 12.46
C THR A 595 -14.03 18.86 13.47
N ASP A 596 -15.21 18.42 13.02
CA ASP A 596 -16.39 18.24 13.86
C ASP A 596 -16.20 17.09 14.87
N ASN A 597 -16.63 17.33 16.10
CA ASN A 597 -16.57 16.32 17.16
C ASN A 597 -17.36 15.06 16.78
N GLY A 598 -16.80 13.89 17.09
CA GLY A 598 -17.44 12.61 16.76
C GLY A 598 -17.28 12.20 15.29
N SER A 599 -16.37 12.83 14.54
CA SER A 599 -15.87 12.29 13.27
C SER A 599 -14.67 11.35 13.49
N GLU A 600 -14.26 10.60 12.47
CA GLU A 600 -13.12 9.68 12.60
C GLU A 600 -11.76 10.40 12.66
N GLN A 601 -11.61 11.57 12.02
CA GLN A 601 -10.40 12.39 12.18
C GLN A 601 -10.32 12.98 13.59
N ASP A 602 -11.46 13.44 14.13
CA ASP A 602 -11.58 13.91 15.51
C ASP A 602 -11.18 12.78 16.47
N ALA A 603 -11.75 11.59 16.26
CA ALA A 603 -11.47 10.46 17.13
C ALA A 603 -10.01 10.04 17.15
N LEU A 604 -9.35 9.95 15.98
CA LEU A 604 -7.93 9.65 15.92
C LEU A 604 -7.10 10.75 16.60
N ALA A 605 -7.42 12.02 16.34
CA ALA A 605 -6.69 13.15 16.91
C ALA A 605 -6.80 13.22 18.44
N GLU A 606 -8.01 13.05 18.98
CA GLU A 606 -8.24 13.02 20.43
C GLU A 606 -7.58 11.81 21.09
N TYR A 607 -7.68 10.63 20.48
CA TYR A 607 -7.06 9.41 20.98
C TYR A 607 -5.53 9.53 21.03
N LEU A 608 -4.92 10.01 19.95
CA LEU A 608 -3.48 10.30 19.89
C LEU A 608 -3.09 11.35 20.93
N SER A 609 -3.84 12.43 21.06
CA SER A 609 -3.51 13.51 22.00
C SER A 609 -3.52 13.04 23.46
N ASP A 610 -4.46 12.16 23.82
CA ASP A 610 -4.61 11.67 25.19
C ASP A 610 -3.64 10.52 25.52
N ASN A 611 -3.43 9.60 24.57
CA ASN A 611 -2.65 8.37 24.81
C ASN A 611 -1.20 8.46 24.32
N PHE A 612 -0.94 9.20 23.25
CA PHE A 612 0.36 9.30 22.58
C PHE A 612 0.72 10.77 22.26
N PRO A 613 0.82 11.63 23.30
CA PRO A 613 0.90 13.07 23.13
C PRO A 613 2.12 13.50 22.30
N ALA A 614 2.00 14.63 21.61
CA ALA A 614 3.00 15.22 20.72
C ALA A 614 4.45 15.33 21.26
N ASN A 615 4.65 15.23 22.58
CA ASN A 615 5.97 15.24 23.21
C ASN A 615 6.62 13.85 23.32
N GLY A 616 5.96 12.79 22.86
CA GLY A 616 6.46 11.42 22.85
C GLY A 616 6.52 10.72 24.19
N ASN A 617 5.68 11.09 25.17
CA ASN A 617 5.69 10.45 26.48
C ASN A 617 4.28 10.02 26.94
N PRO A 618 3.80 8.83 26.52
CA PRO A 618 4.47 7.89 25.59
C PRO A 618 4.23 8.24 24.10
N SER A 619 5.00 7.63 23.20
CA SER A 619 4.70 7.55 21.76
C SER A 619 4.05 6.21 21.43
N PHE A 620 3.28 6.13 20.35
CA PHE A 620 2.79 4.85 19.85
C PHE A 620 3.97 4.01 19.32
N SER A 621 4.12 2.78 19.78
CA SER A 621 5.31 1.94 19.52
C SER A 621 4.99 0.55 18.97
N ASP A 622 3.72 0.21 18.75
CA ASP A 622 3.33 -1.12 18.29
C ASP A 622 3.57 -1.22 16.78
N ALA A 623 4.65 -1.93 16.41
CA ALA A 623 5.02 -2.11 15.02
C ALA A 623 3.99 -2.97 14.27
N ASP A 624 3.85 -2.71 12.97
CA ASP A 624 3.07 -3.57 12.09
C ASP A 624 3.73 -4.95 12.00
N THR A 625 2.90 -5.99 12.03
CA THR A 625 3.31 -7.39 11.96
C THR A 625 2.91 -7.98 10.62
N PRO A 626 3.63 -9.00 10.12
CA PRO A 626 3.18 -9.72 8.95
C PRO A 626 1.93 -10.57 9.29
N PRO A 627 1.11 -10.97 8.29
CA PRO A 627 -0.17 -11.67 8.50
C PRO A 627 -0.11 -12.91 9.41
N GLU A 628 1.00 -13.62 9.40
CA GLU A 628 1.26 -14.79 10.23
C GLU A 628 1.38 -14.48 11.74
N GLU A 629 1.64 -13.23 12.10
CA GLU A 629 1.74 -12.76 13.48
C GLU A 629 0.50 -11.94 13.91
N ASP A 630 -0.53 -11.84 13.06
CA ASP A 630 -1.78 -11.13 13.38
C ASP A 630 -2.50 -11.79 14.57
N GLU A 631 -2.91 -11.01 15.58
CA GLU A 631 -3.60 -11.53 16.78
C GLU A 631 -5.10 -11.18 16.81
N ARG A 632 -5.48 -10.03 16.25
CA ARG A 632 -6.83 -9.46 16.27
C ARG A 632 -7.67 -9.93 15.09
N ILE A 633 -7.07 -10.08 13.90
CA ILE A 633 -7.74 -10.49 12.66
C ILE A 633 -6.95 -11.61 11.99
N ARG A 634 -7.36 -12.87 12.19
CA ARG A 634 -6.59 -14.04 11.71
C ARG A 634 -7.22 -14.74 10.52
N ARG A 635 -6.46 -15.00 9.46
CA ARG A 635 -6.88 -15.87 8.35
C ARG A 635 -6.44 -17.31 8.61
N VAL A 636 -7.39 -18.24 8.61
CA VAL A 636 -7.15 -19.68 8.80
C VAL A 636 -7.19 -20.38 7.44
N LEU A 637 -6.17 -21.17 7.09
CA LEU A 637 -6.23 -22.06 5.92
C LEU A 637 -6.79 -23.43 6.33
N PHE A 638 -7.86 -23.87 5.67
CA PHE A 638 -8.44 -25.20 5.91
C PHE A 638 -8.14 -26.16 4.74
N VAL A 639 -7.25 -27.12 4.95
CA VAL A 639 -6.83 -28.11 3.94
C VAL A 639 -7.42 -29.48 4.28
N LYS A 640 -8.25 -30.04 3.40
CA LYS A 640 -8.91 -31.34 3.64
C LYS A 640 -8.71 -32.34 2.51
N GLY A 641 -8.21 -33.52 2.86
CA GLY A 641 -8.04 -34.66 1.97
C GLY A 641 -9.32 -35.45 1.74
N THR A 642 -9.15 -36.58 1.07
CA THR A 642 -10.20 -37.39 0.47
C THR A 642 -10.44 -38.68 1.27
N ASN A 643 -10.86 -39.75 0.59
CA ASN A 643 -10.95 -41.09 1.18
C ASN A 643 -9.79 -41.99 0.70
N GLY A 644 -8.76 -41.42 0.09
CA GLY A 644 -7.56 -42.11 -0.40
C GLY A 644 -6.31 -41.58 0.28
N ASP A 645 -5.15 -42.13 -0.09
CA ASP A 645 -3.87 -41.67 0.44
C ASP A 645 -3.53 -40.28 -0.13
N ASP A 646 -3.46 -39.26 0.73
CA ASP A 646 -3.28 -37.86 0.35
C ASP A 646 -1.94 -37.28 0.84
N THR A 647 -1.51 -36.18 0.21
CA THR A 647 -0.39 -35.36 0.67
C THR A 647 -0.86 -33.92 0.74
N LEU A 648 -0.97 -33.41 1.95
CA LEU A 648 -1.58 -32.13 2.28
C LEU A 648 -0.55 -31.28 3.01
N ALA A 649 -0.50 -30.00 2.66
CA ALA A 649 0.38 -29.04 3.31
C ALA A 649 -0.42 -27.78 3.61
N GLY A 650 -0.22 -27.22 4.79
CA GLY A 650 -0.59 -25.86 5.14
C GLY A 650 0.20 -24.80 4.37
N GLY A 651 -0.13 -23.54 4.70
CA GLY A 651 0.59 -22.32 4.41
C GLY A 651 1.63 -22.01 5.50
N GLU A 652 1.88 -20.74 5.73
CA GLU A 652 2.84 -20.27 6.74
C GLU A 652 2.08 -19.58 7.90
N THR A 653 0.81 -19.93 8.10
CA THR A 653 -0.14 -19.33 9.05
C THR A 653 -0.81 -20.44 9.86
N ASP A 654 -1.57 -20.09 10.91
CA ASP A 654 -2.39 -21.08 11.64
C ASP A 654 -3.35 -21.84 10.70
N ASP A 655 -3.07 -23.11 10.47
CA ASP A 655 -3.82 -23.94 9.54
C ASP A 655 -4.57 -25.07 10.23
N THR A 656 -5.58 -25.58 9.54
CA THR A 656 -6.20 -26.85 9.89
C THR A 656 -6.09 -27.81 8.72
N VAL A 657 -5.27 -28.85 8.90
CA VAL A 657 -5.01 -29.88 7.88
C VAL A 657 -5.65 -31.20 8.31
N ILE A 658 -6.57 -31.73 7.50
CA ILE A 658 -7.33 -32.96 7.80
C ILE A 658 -7.12 -33.99 6.69
N GLY A 659 -6.49 -35.12 7.01
CA GLY A 659 -6.14 -36.21 6.08
C GLY A 659 -7.36 -36.87 5.44
N GLY A 660 -8.27 -37.39 6.26
CA GLY A 660 -9.53 -37.99 5.79
C GLY A 660 -9.62 -39.48 6.07
N PHE A 661 -9.71 -40.32 5.05
CA PHE A 661 -9.42 -41.76 5.21
C PHE A 661 -8.28 -42.08 4.26
N GLY A 662 -7.31 -42.90 4.65
CA GLY A 662 -6.19 -43.16 3.75
C GLY A 662 -4.93 -43.44 4.55
N ASN A 663 -3.77 -43.36 3.93
CA ASN A 663 -2.51 -43.23 4.65
C ASN A 663 -1.90 -41.90 4.21
N ASP A 664 -2.08 -40.89 5.04
CA ASP A 664 -1.94 -39.50 4.64
C ASP A 664 -0.59 -38.92 5.10
N PHE A 665 -0.14 -37.90 4.38
CA PHE A 665 1.00 -37.08 4.75
C PHE A 665 0.49 -35.66 4.97
N LEU A 666 0.58 -35.17 6.19
CA LEU A 666 0.13 -33.85 6.60
C LEU A 666 1.35 -33.03 7.04
N TYR A 667 1.45 -31.82 6.51
CA TYR A 667 2.42 -30.80 6.88
C TYR A 667 1.66 -29.56 7.34
N GLY A 668 1.90 -29.05 8.55
CA GLY A 668 1.39 -27.75 9.00
C GLY A 668 2.23 -26.64 8.39
N LYS A 669 3.50 -26.57 8.83
CA LYS A 669 4.66 -25.77 8.36
C LYS A 669 5.04 -24.68 9.36
N ASP A 670 4.49 -23.49 9.27
CA ASP A 670 4.73 -22.39 10.21
C ASP A 670 3.36 -21.92 10.68
N GLY A 671 3.21 -21.58 11.96
CA GLY A 671 1.94 -21.20 12.59
C GLY A 671 1.47 -22.24 13.63
N ASP A 672 0.47 -21.90 14.42
CA ASP A 672 -0.09 -22.82 15.43
C ASP A 672 -1.12 -23.75 14.75
N ASP A 673 -0.66 -24.91 14.25
CA ASP A 673 -1.45 -25.75 13.35
C ASP A 673 -2.31 -26.81 14.05
N ILE A 674 -3.41 -27.20 13.40
CA ILE A 674 -4.24 -28.35 13.78
C ILE A 674 -4.16 -29.44 12.70
N LEU A 675 -3.52 -30.57 13.00
CA LEU A 675 -3.38 -31.70 12.09
C LEU A 675 -4.21 -32.92 12.54
N GLU A 676 -5.17 -33.36 11.72
CA GLU A 676 -5.97 -34.58 11.95
C GLU A 676 -5.71 -35.67 10.89
N GLY A 677 -5.06 -36.77 11.27
CA GLY A 677 -4.81 -37.94 10.41
C GLY A 677 -6.08 -38.73 10.07
N ARG A 678 -6.94 -38.96 11.08
CA ARG A 678 -8.21 -39.73 10.99
C ARG A 678 -7.92 -41.24 10.74
N PRO A 679 -8.83 -42.10 10.23
CA PRO A 679 -8.48 -43.51 10.06
C PRO A 679 -7.46 -43.75 8.96
N GLY A 680 -6.29 -44.28 9.33
CA GLY A 680 -5.19 -44.38 8.40
C GLY A 680 -3.87 -44.87 8.99
N PHE A 681 -2.81 -44.88 8.19
CA PHE A 681 -1.43 -44.94 8.70
C PHE A 681 -0.73 -43.65 8.33
N ASP A 682 -0.96 -42.64 9.15
CA ASP A 682 -0.73 -41.25 8.79
C ASP A 682 0.64 -40.76 9.27
N ARG A 683 1.13 -39.71 8.62
CA ARG A 683 2.36 -39.00 8.99
C ARG A 683 2.04 -37.53 9.13
N LEU A 684 2.09 -37.05 10.36
CA LEU A 684 1.80 -35.68 10.71
C LEU A 684 3.12 -35.00 11.07
N PHE A 685 3.39 -33.89 10.40
CA PHE A 685 4.51 -32.98 10.63
C PHE A 685 3.90 -31.63 10.97
N GLY A 686 3.95 -31.22 12.24
CA GLY A 686 3.40 -29.95 12.70
C GLY A 686 4.13 -28.80 12.02
N GLY A 687 5.37 -28.55 12.39
CA GLY A 687 6.13 -27.45 11.84
C GLY A 687 6.67 -26.59 12.96
N SER A 688 6.90 -25.31 12.68
CA SER A 688 7.20 -24.29 13.68
C SER A 688 5.89 -23.73 14.23
N GLY A 689 5.75 -23.60 15.55
CA GLY A 689 4.53 -23.10 16.19
C GLY A 689 4.01 -24.08 17.24
N ASN A 690 3.00 -23.71 18.00
CA ASN A 690 2.40 -24.58 19.02
C ASN A 690 1.30 -25.43 18.39
N ASP A 691 1.67 -26.60 17.92
CA ASP A 691 0.81 -27.43 17.10
C ASP A 691 -0.06 -28.40 17.91
N THR A 692 -1.22 -28.75 17.36
CA THR A 692 -2.09 -29.83 17.83
C THR A 692 -2.19 -30.95 16.79
N LEU A 693 -1.55 -32.10 17.06
CA LEU A 693 -1.53 -33.27 16.18
C LEU A 693 -2.41 -34.39 16.73
N ASN A 694 -3.27 -34.95 15.89
CA ASN A 694 -4.10 -36.12 16.21
C ASN A 694 -4.00 -37.20 15.12
N GLY A 695 -3.33 -38.30 15.44
CA GLY A 695 -3.14 -39.45 14.54
C GLY A 695 -4.45 -40.12 14.13
N GLY A 696 -5.36 -40.31 15.08
CA GLY A 696 -6.67 -40.89 14.81
C GLY A 696 -6.71 -42.41 14.97
N ILE A 697 -7.14 -43.15 13.95
CA ILE A 697 -7.23 -44.62 14.04
C ILE A 697 -6.18 -45.22 13.12
N GLY A 698 -5.14 -45.80 13.70
CA GLY A 698 -4.25 -46.70 13.02
C GLY A 698 -2.85 -46.68 13.60
N ARG A 699 -1.85 -46.50 12.75
CA ARG A 699 -0.45 -46.66 13.15
C ARG A 699 0.33 -45.48 12.65
N ASP A 700 0.25 -44.43 13.43
CA ASP A 700 0.53 -43.09 12.98
C ASP A 700 1.93 -42.66 13.42
N ARG A 701 2.46 -41.65 12.75
CA ARG A 701 3.75 -41.05 13.04
C ARG A 701 3.55 -39.56 13.22
N LEU A 702 3.80 -39.09 14.42
CA LEU A 702 3.63 -37.70 14.79
C LEU A 702 5.02 -37.12 15.07
N ASN A 703 5.35 -36.04 14.40
CA ASN A 703 6.49 -35.17 14.69
C ASN A 703 5.93 -33.76 14.73
N SER A 704 5.82 -33.17 15.90
CA SER A 704 5.20 -31.85 16.04
C SER A 704 6.17 -30.78 15.53
N GLY A 705 7.34 -30.61 16.15
CA GLY A 705 8.39 -29.75 15.59
C GLY A 705 8.93 -28.83 16.67
N PRO A 706 9.40 -27.62 16.32
CA PRO A 706 9.62 -26.55 17.28
C PRO A 706 8.31 -25.93 17.80
N GLY A 707 8.18 -25.80 19.12
CA GLY A 707 7.01 -25.19 19.78
C GLY A 707 6.54 -26.04 20.97
N ASP A 708 5.61 -25.52 21.78
CA ASP A 708 5.00 -26.27 22.88
C ASP A 708 3.78 -27.04 22.37
N ASP A 709 3.98 -28.29 21.92
CA ASP A 709 2.98 -29.00 21.13
C ASP A 709 2.07 -29.94 21.91
N ILE A 710 0.92 -30.29 21.33
CA ILE A 710 -0.01 -31.31 21.83
C ILE A 710 -0.14 -32.45 20.83
N MET A 711 0.24 -33.67 21.24
CA MET A 711 0.13 -34.87 20.42
C MET A 711 -0.83 -35.91 21.01
N THR A 712 -1.78 -36.37 20.19
CA THR A 712 -2.68 -37.50 20.45
C THR A 712 -2.41 -38.60 19.41
N GLY A 713 -1.96 -39.77 19.85
CA GLY A 713 -1.70 -40.91 18.95
C GLY A 713 -3.02 -41.53 18.45
N GLY A 714 -3.97 -41.69 19.36
CA GLY A 714 -5.25 -42.29 19.09
C GLY A 714 -5.25 -43.81 19.28
N ALA A 715 -5.87 -44.53 18.35
CA ALA A 715 -6.04 -45.98 18.47
C ALA A 715 -5.02 -46.75 17.65
N SER A 716 -4.39 -47.72 18.30
CA SER A 716 -3.47 -48.76 17.79
C SER A 716 -2.01 -48.53 18.18
N ILE A 717 -1.05 -48.47 17.26
CA ILE A 717 0.38 -48.42 17.61
C ILE A 717 0.97 -47.19 16.96
N ASP A 718 1.26 -46.20 17.79
CA ASP A 718 1.66 -44.87 17.33
C ASP A 718 3.11 -44.57 17.71
N ARG A 719 3.68 -43.62 16.97
CA ARG A 719 5.08 -43.24 17.11
C ARG A 719 5.20 -41.73 17.23
N PHE A 720 5.63 -41.29 18.39
CA PHE A 720 5.92 -39.89 18.70
C PHE A 720 7.41 -39.64 18.45
N ILE A 721 7.75 -38.74 17.54
CA ILE A 721 9.09 -38.54 17.01
C ILE A 721 9.64 -37.21 17.48
N PHE A 722 10.80 -37.23 18.12
CA PHE A 722 11.51 -36.05 18.57
C PHE A 722 12.80 -35.90 17.76
N ASN A 723 12.79 -34.98 16.78
CA ASN A 723 13.90 -34.77 15.85
C ASN A 723 13.91 -33.38 15.19
N THR A 724 14.89 -32.56 15.54
CA THR A 724 15.16 -31.26 14.90
C THR A 724 16.19 -31.34 13.77
N ASN A 725 16.83 -32.51 13.56
CA ASN A 725 18.02 -32.70 12.71
C ASN A 725 19.24 -31.82 13.06
N GLN A 726 19.15 -31.00 14.11
CA GLN A 726 20.23 -30.22 14.73
C GLN A 726 20.43 -30.72 16.17
N ALA A 727 21.43 -30.18 16.89
CA ALA A 727 21.60 -30.47 18.31
C ALA A 727 20.43 -29.87 19.11
N TYR A 728 20.06 -30.50 20.23
CA TYR A 728 18.99 -30.02 21.11
C TYR A 728 19.21 -28.56 21.52
N ASP A 729 18.19 -27.75 21.23
CA ASP A 729 17.93 -26.44 21.79
C ASP A 729 16.50 -26.48 22.37
N GLN A 730 16.29 -25.84 23.51
CA GLN A 730 14.96 -25.82 24.16
C GLN A 730 13.97 -25.02 23.31
N ASP A 731 14.44 -23.97 22.64
CA ASP A 731 13.61 -23.11 21.79
C ASP A 731 13.24 -23.82 20.47
N ASP A 732 14.02 -24.82 20.04
CA ASP A 732 13.79 -25.59 18.80
C ASP A 732 12.89 -26.84 19.00
N LEU A 733 12.60 -27.24 20.23
CA LEU A 733 11.92 -28.51 20.55
C LEU A 733 10.77 -28.36 21.55
N GLY A 734 10.71 -27.23 22.27
CA GLY A 734 9.67 -26.90 23.24
C GLY A 734 9.43 -27.93 24.36
N GLU A 735 8.29 -27.77 25.04
CA GLU A 735 7.77 -28.62 26.09
C GLU A 735 6.48 -29.35 25.67
N ASP A 736 6.61 -30.38 24.83
CA ASP A 736 5.46 -31.10 24.28
C ASP A 736 4.61 -31.86 25.30
N ARG A 737 3.37 -32.14 24.93
CA ARG A 737 2.40 -32.90 25.72
C ARG A 737 1.81 -34.05 24.92
N ILE A 738 2.02 -35.29 25.39
CA ILE A 738 1.37 -36.49 24.83
C ILE A 738 0.17 -36.88 25.68
N THR A 739 -1.02 -36.90 25.08
CA THR A 739 -2.28 -36.98 25.85
C THR A 739 -2.78 -38.39 26.13
N ASP A 740 -2.38 -39.40 25.35
CA ASP A 740 -3.01 -40.73 25.37
C ASP A 740 -2.06 -41.93 25.22
N PHE A 741 -0.77 -41.75 25.52
CA PHE A 741 0.27 -42.78 25.36
C PHE A 741 -0.10 -44.16 25.96
N ASP A 742 -0.21 -45.20 25.12
CA ASP A 742 -0.48 -46.59 25.50
C ASP A 742 0.83 -47.38 25.61
N ILE A 743 1.25 -47.67 26.85
CA ILE A 743 2.51 -48.38 27.14
C ILE A 743 2.65 -49.76 26.50
N GLU A 744 1.54 -50.43 26.13
CA GLU A 744 1.60 -51.75 25.50
C GLU A 744 1.84 -51.66 23.98
N ARG A 745 1.72 -50.47 23.40
CA ARG A 745 1.64 -50.28 21.95
C ARG A 745 2.56 -49.21 21.42
N ASP A 746 2.57 -48.04 22.06
CA ASP A 746 3.19 -46.84 21.53
C ASP A 746 4.69 -46.78 21.83
N ILE A 747 5.39 -46.03 20.99
CA ILE A 747 6.85 -45.88 21.07
C ILE A 747 7.23 -44.42 20.93
N ILE A 748 8.10 -43.94 21.81
CA ILE A 748 8.78 -42.66 21.68
C ILE A 748 10.07 -42.86 20.88
N LEU A 749 10.23 -42.09 19.81
CA LEU A 749 11.34 -42.14 18.88
C LEU A 749 12.27 -40.94 19.11
N ILE A 750 13.50 -41.22 19.55
CA ILE A 750 14.51 -40.19 19.89
C ILE A 750 15.62 -40.17 18.84
N ASN A 751 15.93 -38.99 18.29
CA ASN A 751 17.00 -38.82 17.30
C ASN A 751 18.35 -38.46 17.94
N ARG A 752 19.39 -39.22 17.65
CA ARG A 752 20.75 -38.99 18.21
C ARG A 752 21.43 -37.72 17.71
N ARG A 753 20.97 -37.14 16.61
CA ARG A 753 21.46 -35.83 16.14
C ARG A 753 20.96 -34.70 17.04
N THR A 754 19.76 -34.84 17.55
CA THR A 754 19.15 -33.91 18.51
C THR A 754 19.66 -34.16 19.92
N PHE A 755 19.53 -35.40 20.40
CA PHE A 755 19.97 -35.78 21.74
C PHE A 755 21.44 -36.21 21.74
N THR A 756 22.33 -35.26 21.47
CA THR A 756 23.77 -35.47 21.16
C THR A 756 24.61 -36.15 22.26
N ALA A 757 24.09 -36.16 23.50
CA ALA A 757 24.72 -36.87 24.63
C ALA A 757 24.53 -38.39 24.57
N ILE A 758 23.71 -38.90 23.64
CA ILE A 758 23.50 -40.34 23.42
C ILE A 758 24.47 -40.82 22.34
N ASP A 759 25.42 -41.67 22.74
CA ASP A 759 26.44 -42.19 21.84
C ASP A 759 25.88 -43.28 20.91
N SER A 760 26.54 -43.46 19.76
CA SER A 760 26.13 -44.44 18.75
C SER A 760 26.07 -45.90 19.25
N GLY A 761 26.79 -46.20 20.34
CA GLY A 761 26.87 -47.52 20.97
C GLY A 761 25.85 -47.75 22.09
N ASP A 762 25.13 -46.71 22.52
CA ASP A 762 24.24 -46.78 23.67
C ASP A 762 22.92 -47.46 23.33
N SER A 763 22.40 -48.25 24.27
CA SER A 763 21.02 -48.73 24.28
C SER A 763 20.17 -47.89 25.25
N PHE A 764 18.84 -47.94 25.13
CA PHE A 764 17.99 -47.29 26.15
C PHE A 764 18.13 -47.91 27.54
N GLU A 765 18.56 -49.17 27.66
CA GLU A 765 18.93 -49.74 28.96
C GLU A 765 20.13 -49.01 29.60
N ASP A 766 20.99 -48.38 28.79
CA ASP A 766 22.17 -47.64 29.26
C ASP A 766 21.85 -46.16 29.57
N VAL A 767 20.89 -45.56 28.87
CA VAL A 767 20.67 -44.09 28.90
C VAL A 767 19.33 -43.65 29.48
N PHE A 768 18.45 -44.57 29.88
CA PHE A 768 17.15 -44.27 30.47
C PHE A 768 17.14 -44.52 31.98
N ALA A 769 16.59 -43.59 32.76
CA ALA A 769 16.29 -43.79 34.17
C ALA A 769 14.94 -43.19 34.58
N THR A 770 14.47 -43.59 35.76
CA THR A 770 13.23 -43.08 36.35
C THR A 770 13.50 -42.40 37.69
N VAL A 771 12.78 -41.31 37.95
CA VAL A 771 12.81 -40.54 39.19
C VAL A 771 11.39 -40.29 39.70
N THR A 772 11.27 -39.64 40.85
CA THR A 772 9.97 -39.29 41.47
C THR A 772 9.80 -37.78 41.70
N SER A 773 10.78 -36.97 41.29
CA SER A 773 10.82 -35.52 41.46
C SER A 773 11.59 -34.90 40.30
N ASN A 774 11.10 -33.78 39.75
CA ASN A 774 11.77 -33.07 38.65
C ASN A 774 13.18 -32.61 39.05
N ASN A 775 13.40 -32.28 40.33
CA ASN A 775 14.73 -31.87 40.82
C ASN A 775 15.78 -32.97 40.70
N ASP A 776 15.35 -34.24 40.75
CA ASP A 776 16.26 -35.38 40.73
C ASP A 776 16.76 -35.65 39.29
N ALA A 777 16.00 -35.21 38.27
CA ALA A 777 16.37 -35.38 36.86
C ALA A 777 17.70 -34.70 36.51
N ALA A 778 18.01 -33.56 37.14
CA ALA A 778 19.26 -32.83 36.95
C ALA A 778 20.47 -33.47 37.66
N THR A 779 20.29 -34.57 38.38
CA THR A 779 21.35 -35.23 39.16
C THR A 779 21.49 -36.72 38.85
N GLU A 780 20.68 -37.24 37.95
CA GLU A 780 20.70 -38.64 37.53
C GLU A 780 21.73 -38.85 36.42
N ASP A 781 22.46 -39.98 36.45
CA ASP A 781 23.54 -40.25 35.48
C ASP A 781 23.02 -40.57 34.06
N ALA A 782 21.71 -40.82 33.92
CA ALA A 782 21.06 -41.14 32.66
C ALA A 782 20.76 -39.90 31.82
N VAL A 783 20.70 -40.09 30.50
CA VAL A 783 20.52 -39.01 29.53
C VAL A 783 19.04 -38.70 29.29
N ILE A 784 18.17 -39.71 29.35
CA ILE A 784 16.72 -39.55 29.30
C ILE A 784 16.16 -39.93 30.67
N VAL A 785 15.53 -38.98 31.35
CA VAL A 785 15.08 -39.16 32.73
C VAL A 785 13.58 -38.92 32.85
N TYR A 786 12.84 -39.94 33.29
CA TYR A 786 11.40 -39.91 33.41
C TYR A 786 10.92 -39.74 34.86
N ASN A 787 10.11 -38.73 35.14
CA ASN A 787 9.45 -38.57 36.44
C ASN A 787 8.10 -39.29 36.47
N THR A 788 8.08 -40.38 37.22
CA THR A 788 6.92 -41.27 37.38
C THR A 788 5.72 -40.67 38.11
N ASN A 789 5.86 -39.52 38.78
CA ASN A 789 4.77 -38.89 39.52
C ASN A 789 3.93 -37.90 38.69
N ASN A 790 4.51 -37.31 37.64
CA ASN A 790 3.86 -36.27 36.83
C ASN A 790 3.96 -36.49 35.31
N GLY A 791 4.74 -37.49 34.86
CA GLY A 791 4.84 -37.81 33.43
C GLY A 791 5.90 -37.02 32.67
N ASN A 792 6.71 -36.20 33.35
CA ASN A 792 7.73 -35.39 32.70
C ASN A 792 8.93 -36.25 32.24
N LEU A 793 9.36 -36.06 30.99
CA LEU A 793 10.61 -36.55 30.43
C LEU A 793 11.61 -35.41 30.28
N PHE A 794 12.80 -35.63 30.80
CA PHE A 794 13.89 -34.68 30.75
C PHE A 794 15.03 -35.21 29.89
N TYR A 795 15.67 -34.30 29.15
CA TYR A 795 16.95 -34.53 28.53
C TYR A 795 18.06 -33.96 29.43
N ASN A 796 18.91 -34.84 29.95
CA ASN A 796 20.11 -34.45 30.68
C ASN A 796 21.31 -34.50 29.74
N GLN A 797 21.65 -33.36 29.13
CA GLN A 797 22.78 -33.27 28.19
C GLN A 797 24.14 -33.49 28.86
N ASN A 798 24.26 -33.13 30.14
CA ASN A 798 25.50 -33.33 30.89
C ASN A 798 25.75 -34.81 31.25
N GLY A 799 24.74 -35.66 31.14
CA GLY A 799 24.79 -37.06 31.58
C GLY A 799 25.19 -37.16 33.06
N SER A 800 26.36 -37.75 33.34
CA SER A 800 26.85 -37.98 34.71
C SER A 800 27.31 -36.73 35.49
N ASP A 801 27.29 -35.55 34.89
CA ASP A 801 27.63 -34.28 35.56
C ASP A 801 26.36 -33.55 36.03
N ALA A 802 26.44 -32.83 37.16
CA ALA A 802 25.26 -32.19 37.76
C ALA A 802 24.71 -31.01 36.94
N GLY A 803 23.37 -30.93 36.82
CA GLY A 803 22.64 -29.96 35.99
C GLY A 803 22.26 -30.55 34.63
N LEU A 804 21.26 -30.01 33.94
CA LEU A 804 20.78 -30.56 32.65
C LEU A 804 21.60 -30.12 31.41
N GLY A 805 22.56 -29.21 31.58
CA GLY A 805 23.32 -28.63 30.46
C GLY A 805 22.45 -27.66 29.66
N SER A 806 22.47 -27.74 28.33
CA SER A 806 21.45 -27.13 27.46
C SER A 806 20.20 -27.99 27.31
N GLY A 807 20.13 -29.14 28.00
CA GLY A 807 18.94 -29.99 28.05
C GLY A 807 17.89 -29.47 29.03
N GLY A 808 16.65 -29.97 28.89
CA GLY A 808 15.51 -29.52 29.68
C GLY A 808 14.36 -30.51 29.68
N LEU A 809 13.18 -30.03 30.09
CA LEU A 809 11.92 -30.75 29.89
C LEU A 809 11.60 -30.68 28.39
N PHE A 810 11.22 -31.82 27.80
CA PHE A 810 10.85 -31.83 26.38
C PHE A 810 9.55 -32.59 26.11
N VAL A 811 9.05 -33.39 27.07
CA VAL A 811 7.73 -34.02 26.98
C VAL A 811 7.09 -34.15 28.36
N THR A 812 5.78 -33.93 28.43
CA THR A 812 4.92 -34.37 29.52
C THR A 812 3.91 -35.39 29.02
N LEU A 813 3.93 -36.61 29.57
CA LEU A 813 2.93 -37.64 29.29
C LEU A 813 1.77 -37.55 30.27
N ASP A 814 0.56 -37.41 29.74
CA ASP A 814 -0.64 -37.41 30.56
C ASP A 814 -0.83 -38.73 31.31
N ASN A 815 -1.38 -38.61 32.53
CA ASN A 815 -1.62 -39.72 33.45
C ASN A 815 -0.37 -40.43 33.98
N ALA A 816 0.84 -39.94 33.66
CA ALA A 816 2.12 -40.47 34.13
C ALA A 816 2.23 -42.00 34.00
N PRO A 817 2.17 -42.56 32.77
CA PRO A 817 2.26 -44.00 32.55
C PRO A 817 3.56 -44.61 33.10
N VAL A 818 3.57 -45.91 33.36
CA VAL A 818 4.80 -46.60 33.81
C VAL A 818 5.65 -46.91 32.58
N LEU A 819 6.71 -46.13 32.36
CA LEU A 819 7.64 -46.31 31.25
C LEU A 819 8.87 -47.14 31.64
N ASP A 820 9.36 -47.92 30.70
CA ASP A 820 10.69 -48.53 30.72
C ASP A 820 11.43 -48.35 29.38
N ALA A 821 12.63 -48.90 29.27
CA ALA A 821 13.48 -48.76 28.09
C ALA A 821 12.85 -49.32 26.80
N ASP A 822 11.89 -50.25 26.89
CA ASP A 822 11.23 -50.84 25.71
C ASP A 822 10.21 -49.88 25.07
N ASN A 823 9.80 -48.83 25.80
CA ASN A 823 8.92 -47.77 25.28
C ASN A 823 9.65 -46.75 24.39
N PHE A 824 10.96 -46.88 24.22
CA PHE A 824 11.78 -45.97 23.44
C PHE A 824 12.51 -46.68 22.30
N SER A 825 12.74 -45.97 21.21
CA SER A 825 13.62 -46.43 20.14
C SER A 825 14.39 -45.29 19.48
N PHE A 826 15.59 -45.58 18.97
CA PHE A 826 16.42 -44.58 18.32
C PHE A 826 16.03 -44.46 16.85
N VAL A 827 15.95 -43.23 16.38
CA VAL A 827 15.86 -42.90 14.95
C VAL A 827 17.20 -42.36 14.50
N GLY A 828 17.75 -42.95 13.44
CA GLY A 828 19.06 -42.63 12.88
C GLY A 828 19.27 -43.26 11.52
#